data_AF-A0A9Q0YGV7-F1
#
_entry.id   AF-A0A9Q0YGV7-F1
#
_cell.length_a   1.000
_cell.length_b   1.000
_cell.length_c   1.000
_cell.angle_alpha   90.00
_cell.angle_beta   90.00
_cell.angle_gamma   90.00
#
_symmetry.space_group_name_H-M   'P 1'
#
loop_
_entity.id
_entity.type
_entity.pdbx_description
1 polymer ?
#
loop_
_entity_poly.entity_id
_entity_poly.type
_entity_poly.pdbx_seq_one_letter_code
_entity_poly.pdbx_strand_id
1 'polypeptide(L)'
;MHHHFGSRFLIDTLNKLGFCSSYSEVQKFEASAAACQGIHMPKVGDGQFVQYVADNVDHNIRTLDDHGSFHGMGVIAGITPGVTKESAVHRLSVTAKELATMGTIKISYYTRTQNVLPELTLKEIREIKCEDPTWKLDLLWKILRPIKSPTPGWSGMMQMVQQGDYPGKSSVFFFPMIDMKPTDNSCVYSTLKFVCNEARLHNTKAVLTFDQPLFWKALIIVESEPKESDLRTIVLRLGGFHLQMSFLGCVGHLMANSGLRELLENIYAANTVNYMLTGKAVARAMRGHFLVDNALNYMIFSKILNTSSSVQSRETTVNEGNDVILLKSGDPSCSEPTADEQAVSQEREDVSLEDQQLFEWESNENLLSTVTNLYEGLMDGTSSPEVICASSVLDNVAEKFEQKKLSLSHLRTGSLWMQYMDMIDLLRLFIKAERTGNWDLHLSTVKEMLPFFASAGHNLYLKSAYTYLQQMLQLEEKHPEVHAAFKNGNHVIRRSDRFWAGLSTDLIIEQVLMRSVKATGGLTRGRGLTEAERARWILSMPACADMNNAIQEFCGVDFHTSSQHKESSGSRIERDHKDMQAIISFLQHRDPFADDPSLRNIETGVIADQKVNVDKAKEIGTKIVQDMAGKNVSELSFKRCQQATTMNIKTAIQVDGDSFDVDPQLLFQRLITASCGMYDDKKEIFRYELCSHPSSLFDSSGIMRASNKSALAGAIWNLGECCAVELPAVSLKFVLDGGSLLQRLPWRQGESFNSICKMYTDYVTRKFGTAIIVFDGYANGSTTKDTAHTRRTKGIVGSTVMFTDDMPCRSRKDIFLANTNNKQRFLYTLGRKLEENSHKVFHADDDADALIVKTALECSKDKETVVIGEDTDLLVPLCYHADLNFHNIFFMSEKKSDKIWDIMKTKKVLGSDLCRQLPFVHAFSGCDTTSHPFGISKGAVLRKMMTDKDFQKTGKVFSGPASKEVIIKAGEEAMISLYGGESGDSLDDLRARKFFTKVASSKISVKVQSLPPTSAATSYHSLRVYLQVQQWIGTGNDKNPTDWGWQLAGDKIMPTKTHLQPAPELLLKVIKCSCKTNCDSKRCNCRKHGLECSPGCGECRGISCTNSPAACCDSDSDDEI
;
A
#
# COMPACT_ATOMS: atom_id res chain seq x y z
N MET A 1 -31.55 29.99 19.08
CA MET A 1 -32.49 28.87 18.85
C MET A 1 -32.86 28.69 17.38
N HIS A 2 -33.42 29.71 16.71
CA HIS A 2 -33.83 29.61 15.30
C HIS A 2 -32.71 29.14 14.36
N HIS A 3 -31.50 29.72 14.44
CA HIS A 3 -30.34 29.29 13.65
C HIS A 3 -29.78 27.90 14.01
N HIS A 4 -29.98 27.43 15.25
CA HIS A 4 -29.45 26.13 15.67
C HIS A 4 -30.37 24.96 15.31
N PHE A 5 -31.68 25.13 15.47
CA PHE A 5 -32.64 24.03 15.34
C PHE A 5 -33.56 24.13 14.12
N GLY A 6 -33.75 25.32 13.53
CA GLY A 6 -34.64 25.53 12.38
C GLY A 6 -36.12 25.17 12.63
N SER A 7 -36.53 24.94 13.89
CA SER A 7 -37.85 24.42 14.21
C SER A 7 -38.82 25.54 14.60
N ARG A 8 -39.80 25.80 13.73
CA ARG A 8 -40.93 26.68 14.03
C ARG A 8 -41.73 26.18 15.24
N PHE A 9 -42.00 24.87 15.29
CA PHE A 9 -42.72 24.25 16.41
C PHE A 9 -42.05 24.55 17.76
N LEU A 10 -40.73 24.41 17.85
CA LEU A 10 -39.98 24.69 19.07
C LEU A 10 -40.12 26.16 19.48
N ILE A 11 -39.94 27.09 18.54
CA ILE A 11 -40.02 28.53 18.80
C ILE A 11 -41.43 28.94 19.21
N ASP A 12 -42.46 28.50 18.47
CA ASP A 12 -43.84 28.84 18.79
C ASP A 12 -44.28 28.23 20.13
N THR A 13 -43.76 27.04 20.50
CA THR A 13 -44.01 26.43 21.81
C THR A 13 -43.38 27.23 22.95
N LEU A 14 -42.10 27.60 22.82
CA LEU A 14 -41.39 28.41 23.81
C LEU A 14 -41.96 29.83 23.94
N ASN A 15 -42.41 30.41 22.82
CA ASN A 15 -43.09 31.70 22.82
C ASN A 15 -44.42 31.65 23.57
N LYS A 16 -45.23 30.60 23.38
CA LYS A 16 -46.49 30.39 24.15
C LYS A 16 -46.24 30.27 25.65
N LEU A 17 -45.07 29.78 26.04
CA LEU A 17 -44.64 29.69 27.44
C LEU A 17 -43.95 30.96 27.95
N GLY A 18 -43.81 32.01 27.12
CA GLY A 18 -43.21 33.29 27.50
C GLY A 18 -41.68 33.35 27.48
N PHE A 19 -40.99 32.35 26.93
CA PHE A 19 -39.52 32.27 26.98
C PHE A 19 -38.80 32.94 25.80
N CYS A 20 -39.49 33.23 24.69
CA CYS A 20 -38.89 33.89 23.54
C CYS A 20 -39.92 34.63 22.68
N SER A 21 -39.45 35.43 21.71
CA SER A 21 -40.30 36.02 20.67
C SER A 21 -40.92 34.94 19.74
N SER A 22 -42.03 35.28 19.09
CA SER A 22 -42.70 34.38 18.14
C SER A 22 -41.84 34.11 16.91
N TYR A 23 -42.10 33.01 16.19
CA TYR A 23 -41.39 32.70 14.95
C TYR A 23 -41.51 33.82 13.90
N SER A 24 -42.69 34.43 13.79
CA SER A 24 -42.94 35.56 12.88
C SER A 24 -42.09 36.79 13.22
N GLU A 25 -41.91 37.08 14.50
CA GLU A 25 -41.08 38.21 14.94
C GLU A 25 -39.60 37.94 14.67
N VAL A 26 -39.14 36.71 14.89
CA VAL A 26 -37.76 36.31 14.53
C VAL A 26 -37.52 36.43 13.02
N GLN A 27 -38.44 35.97 12.18
CA GLN A 27 -38.32 36.14 10.73
C GLN A 27 -38.33 37.61 10.30
N LYS A 28 -39.13 38.45 10.97
CA LYS A 28 -39.16 39.90 10.71
C LYS A 28 -37.85 40.57 11.13
N PHE A 29 -37.26 40.17 12.25
CA PHE A 29 -35.94 40.61 12.67
C PHE A 29 -34.87 40.22 11.63
N GLU A 30 -34.82 38.95 11.20
CA GLU A 30 -33.86 38.50 10.18
C GLU A 30 -34.02 39.27 8.85
N ALA A 31 -35.26 39.49 8.39
CA ALA A 31 -35.52 40.26 7.17
C ALA A 31 -35.11 41.73 7.31
N SER A 32 -35.37 42.34 8.48
CA SER A 32 -34.97 43.72 8.79
C SER A 32 -33.45 43.84 8.88
N ALA A 33 -32.79 42.90 9.55
CA ALA A 33 -31.34 42.85 9.69
C ALA A 33 -30.65 42.69 8.33
N ALA A 34 -31.15 41.79 7.47
CA ALA A 34 -30.65 41.63 6.11
C ALA A 34 -30.73 42.95 5.30
N ALA A 35 -31.87 43.65 5.39
CA ALA A 35 -32.05 44.92 4.68
C ALA A 35 -31.20 46.06 5.25
N CYS A 36 -31.05 46.16 6.57
CA CYS A 36 -30.17 47.14 7.21
C CYS A 36 -28.69 46.87 6.94
N GLN A 37 -28.30 45.60 6.78
CA GLN A 37 -26.93 45.23 6.51
C GLN A 37 -26.52 45.52 5.07
N GLY A 38 -27.38 45.18 4.09
CA GLY A 38 -27.09 45.31 2.67
C GLY A 38 -26.03 44.31 2.18
N ILE A 39 -25.55 44.51 0.95
CA ILE A 39 -24.62 43.60 0.27
C ILE A 39 -23.17 44.08 0.20
N HIS A 40 -22.94 45.35 0.54
CA HIS A 40 -21.60 45.95 0.54
C HIS A 40 -21.01 45.86 1.94
N MET A 41 -19.68 45.75 1.99
CA MET A 41 -18.96 45.77 3.26
C MET A 41 -19.14 47.12 3.99
N PRO A 42 -18.96 47.15 5.32
CA PRO A 42 -18.85 48.41 6.04
C PRO A 42 -17.67 49.25 5.52
N LYS A 43 -17.69 50.57 5.79
CA LYS A 43 -16.60 51.47 5.40
C LYS A 43 -15.29 50.98 6.03
N VAL A 44 -14.31 50.73 5.18
CA VAL A 44 -12.94 50.31 5.56
C VAL A 44 -12.12 51.58 5.80
N GLY A 45 -11.52 51.69 6.97
CA GLY A 45 -10.68 52.82 7.37
C GLY A 45 -9.21 52.67 6.98
N ASP A 46 -8.45 53.75 7.16
CA ASP A 46 -7.01 53.74 6.94
C ASP A 46 -6.32 52.75 7.91
N GLY A 47 -5.43 51.91 7.38
CA GLY A 47 -4.72 50.87 8.16
C GLY A 47 -5.41 49.51 8.23
N GLN A 48 -6.60 49.34 7.63
CA GLN A 48 -7.27 48.05 7.54
C GLN A 48 -6.94 47.33 6.22
N PHE A 49 -6.73 46.02 6.30
CA PHE A 49 -6.49 45.14 5.18
C PHE A 49 -7.69 44.23 4.94
N VAL A 50 -8.07 44.07 3.67
CA VAL A 50 -9.21 43.26 3.24
C VAL A 50 -8.73 42.12 2.36
N GLN A 51 -9.19 40.92 2.64
CA GLN A 51 -9.00 39.76 1.79
C GLN A 51 -10.28 38.96 1.65
N TYR A 52 -10.44 38.32 0.49
CA TYR A 52 -11.63 37.60 0.10
C TYR A 52 -11.32 36.12 -0.06
N VAL A 53 -12.33 35.29 0.13
CA VAL A 53 -12.27 33.87 -0.20
C VAL A 53 -13.60 33.43 -0.75
N ALA A 54 -13.55 32.60 -1.78
CA ALA A 54 -14.71 32.05 -2.43
C ALA A 54 -14.57 30.54 -2.57
N ASP A 55 -15.66 29.82 -2.32
CA ASP A 55 -15.67 28.36 -2.29
C ASP A 55 -17.07 27.80 -2.63
N ASN A 56 -17.13 26.51 -2.96
CA ASN A 56 -18.35 25.86 -3.41
C ASN A 56 -19.36 25.63 -2.27
N VAL A 57 -20.63 25.93 -2.57
CA VAL A 57 -21.77 25.63 -1.70
C VAL A 57 -22.65 24.61 -2.42
N ASP A 58 -22.43 23.32 -2.10
CA ASP A 58 -23.16 22.20 -2.71
C ASP A 58 -24.18 21.57 -1.73
N HIS A 59 -25.40 21.31 -2.21
CA HIS A 59 -26.46 20.60 -1.48
C HIS A 59 -27.16 19.54 -2.35
N ASN A 60 -27.45 18.37 -1.78
CA ASN A 60 -28.21 17.25 -2.39
C ASN A 60 -27.72 16.79 -3.77
N ILE A 61 -26.40 16.72 -3.98
CA ILE A 61 -25.75 16.37 -5.26
C ILE A 61 -25.99 14.95 -5.80
N ARG A 62 -26.91 14.16 -5.20
CA ARG A 62 -27.15 12.74 -5.53
C ARG A 62 -28.62 12.40 -5.76
N THR A 63 -29.46 13.38 -6.07
CA THR A 63 -30.83 13.11 -6.50
C THR A 63 -30.84 12.76 -7.99
N LEU A 64 -31.63 11.75 -8.38
CA LEU A 64 -31.71 11.28 -9.77
C LEU A 64 -32.43 12.28 -10.70
N ASP A 65 -33.11 13.27 -10.12
CA ASP A 65 -33.98 14.25 -10.77
C ASP A 65 -33.52 15.71 -10.55
N ASP A 66 -32.35 15.92 -9.93
CA ASP A 66 -31.81 17.22 -9.49
C ASP A 66 -32.74 18.06 -8.59
N HIS A 67 -33.88 17.52 -8.16
CA HIS A 67 -34.91 18.27 -7.46
C HIS A 67 -34.46 18.60 -6.03
N GLY A 68 -34.35 19.89 -5.69
CA GLY A 68 -33.86 20.34 -4.40
C GLY A 68 -32.33 20.30 -4.24
N SER A 69 -31.58 20.20 -5.34
CA SER A 69 -30.13 20.41 -5.38
C SER A 69 -29.79 21.90 -5.51
N PHE A 70 -28.66 22.33 -4.94
CA PHE A 70 -28.12 23.68 -5.10
C PHE A 70 -26.62 23.62 -5.33
N HIS A 71 -26.16 24.37 -6.32
CA HIS A 71 -24.78 24.45 -6.75
C HIS A 71 -24.40 25.93 -6.90
N GLY A 72 -23.92 26.55 -5.83
CA GLY A 72 -23.57 27.97 -5.83
C GLY A 72 -22.15 28.27 -5.38
N MET A 73 -21.72 29.51 -5.59
CA MET A 73 -20.47 30.05 -5.03
C MET A 73 -20.78 30.85 -3.77
N GLY A 74 -20.17 30.49 -2.65
CA GLY A 74 -20.16 31.30 -1.44
C GLY A 74 -18.94 32.21 -1.42
N VAL A 75 -19.10 33.45 -0.96
CA VAL A 75 -18.01 34.44 -0.87
C VAL A 75 -18.05 35.12 0.49
N ILE A 76 -16.89 35.25 1.13
CA ILE A 76 -16.73 36.05 2.36
C ILE A 76 -15.52 36.99 2.24
N ALA A 77 -15.50 38.05 3.05
CA ALA A 77 -14.34 38.90 3.26
C ALA A 77 -13.89 38.87 4.73
N GLY A 78 -12.58 38.93 4.94
CA GLY A 78 -11.95 39.19 6.23
C GLY A 78 -11.33 40.57 6.25
N ILE A 79 -11.66 41.37 7.26
CA ILE A 79 -11.14 42.73 7.47
C ILE A 79 -10.28 42.74 8.73
N THR A 80 -9.02 43.18 8.63
CA THR A 80 -8.04 43.15 9.73
C THR A 80 -7.26 44.47 9.82
N PRO A 81 -7.17 45.14 10.99
CA PRO A 81 -7.91 44.84 12.22
C PRO A 81 -9.43 44.94 12.00
N GLY A 82 -10.20 44.22 12.83
CA GLY A 82 -11.64 44.12 12.70
C GLY A 82 -12.36 45.47 12.80
N VAL A 83 -13.51 45.56 12.12
CA VAL A 83 -14.44 46.69 12.20
C VAL A 83 -15.52 46.40 13.24
N THR A 84 -15.78 47.36 14.12
CA THR A 84 -16.98 47.41 14.99
C THR A 84 -18.11 48.11 14.23
N LYS A 85 -19.22 47.41 14.04
CA LYS A 85 -20.42 47.97 13.41
C LYS A 85 -21.47 48.23 14.50
N GLU A 86 -21.63 49.48 14.93
CA GLU A 86 -22.85 49.87 15.63
C GLU A 86 -23.93 50.09 14.56
N SER A 87 -24.81 49.12 14.39
CA SER A 87 -25.97 49.28 13.50
C SER A 87 -27.22 48.85 14.23
N ALA A 88 -28.04 49.83 14.59
CA ALA A 88 -29.39 49.58 15.05
C ALA A 88 -30.17 48.86 13.93
N VAL A 89 -30.68 47.65 14.22
CA VAL A 89 -31.56 46.95 13.29
C VAL A 89 -32.94 47.63 13.37
N HIS A 90 -33.22 48.50 12.41
CA HIS A 90 -34.52 49.14 12.31
C HIS A 90 -35.58 48.12 11.90
N ARG A 91 -36.74 48.14 12.55
CA ARG A 91 -37.85 47.25 12.22
C ARG A 91 -38.46 47.66 10.87
N LEU A 92 -38.23 46.86 9.83
CA LEU A 92 -38.69 47.11 8.47
C LEU A 92 -39.78 46.11 8.05
N SER A 93 -40.51 46.44 6.98
CA SER A 93 -41.42 45.52 6.30
C SER A 93 -40.82 45.16 4.94
N VAL A 94 -40.00 44.12 4.90
CA VAL A 94 -39.28 43.68 3.71
C VAL A 94 -39.97 42.46 3.11
N THR A 95 -40.32 42.54 1.83
CA THR A 95 -40.93 41.45 1.07
C THR A 95 -39.89 40.41 0.62
N ALA A 96 -40.33 39.20 0.30
CA ALA A 96 -39.44 38.17 -0.24
C ALA A 96 -38.81 38.59 -1.59
N LYS A 97 -39.53 39.36 -2.43
CA LYS A 97 -39.03 39.86 -3.71
C LYS A 97 -37.91 40.90 -3.53
N GLU A 98 -38.05 41.80 -2.56
CA GLU A 98 -37.01 42.78 -2.22
C GLU A 98 -35.76 42.07 -1.68
N LEU A 99 -35.92 41.06 -0.81
CA LEU A 99 -34.80 40.24 -0.33
C LEU A 99 -34.12 39.46 -1.46
N ALA A 100 -34.89 38.86 -2.36
CA ALA A 100 -34.33 38.15 -3.52
C ALA A 100 -33.50 39.10 -4.38
N THR A 101 -34.06 40.25 -4.74
CA THR A 101 -33.39 41.28 -5.56
C THR A 101 -32.11 41.79 -4.90
N MET A 102 -32.13 41.97 -3.58
CA MET A 102 -30.95 42.36 -2.79
C MET A 102 -29.90 41.25 -2.78
N GLY A 103 -30.31 39.99 -2.67
CA GLY A 103 -29.42 38.82 -2.63
C GLY A 103 -28.86 38.37 -3.97
N THR A 104 -29.18 39.04 -5.09
CA THR A 104 -28.70 38.66 -6.42
C THR A 104 -27.36 39.34 -6.74
N ILE A 105 -26.31 38.55 -6.99
CA ILE A 105 -25.08 39.06 -7.63
C ILE A 105 -25.27 39.08 -9.15
N LYS A 106 -24.94 40.20 -9.79
CA LYS A 106 -25.01 40.34 -11.25
C LYS A 106 -24.08 39.34 -11.94
N ILE A 107 -24.66 38.42 -12.70
CA ILE A 107 -23.91 37.46 -13.51
C ILE A 107 -23.28 38.15 -14.71
N SER A 108 -21.97 37.96 -14.87
CA SER A 108 -21.22 38.32 -16.06
C SER A 108 -20.81 37.04 -16.78
N TYR A 109 -21.29 36.85 -18.01
CA TYR A 109 -20.98 35.67 -18.80
C TYR A 109 -19.56 35.74 -19.36
N TYR A 110 -18.79 34.67 -19.16
CA TYR A 110 -17.42 34.59 -19.65
C TYR A 110 -17.40 34.06 -21.08
N THR A 111 -17.02 34.92 -22.03
CA THR A 111 -16.76 34.53 -23.42
C THR A 111 -15.27 34.54 -23.65
N ARG A 112 -14.71 33.38 -24.01
CA ARG A 112 -13.28 33.27 -24.30
C ARG A 112 -12.96 34.00 -25.61
N THR A 113 -12.15 35.05 -25.53
CA THR A 113 -11.79 35.90 -26.68
C THR A 113 -10.72 35.28 -27.58
N GLN A 114 -9.95 34.30 -27.09
CA GLN A 114 -8.91 33.58 -27.86
C GLN A 114 -8.92 32.07 -27.55
N ASN A 115 -8.77 31.23 -28.58
CA ASN A 115 -8.70 29.76 -28.45
C ASN A 115 -7.34 29.25 -27.93
N VAL A 116 -6.38 30.14 -27.69
CA VAL A 116 -5.03 29.79 -27.20
C VAL A 116 -5.00 29.93 -25.68
N LEU A 117 -4.42 28.94 -24.98
CA LEU A 117 -4.19 29.03 -23.54
C LEU A 117 -3.09 30.06 -23.24
N PRO A 118 -3.18 30.83 -22.14
CA PRO A 118 -2.11 31.73 -21.75
C PRO A 118 -0.79 30.98 -21.60
N GLU A 119 0.29 31.56 -22.13
CA GLU A 119 1.63 30.99 -22.04
C GLU A 119 2.17 31.15 -20.61
N LEU A 120 1.94 30.14 -19.77
CA LEU A 120 2.40 30.11 -18.38
C LEU A 120 3.70 29.32 -18.29
N THR A 121 4.83 30.02 -18.43
CA THR A 121 6.16 29.42 -18.28
C THR A 121 6.60 29.45 -16.81
N LEU A 122 7.00 28.27 -16.30
CA LEU A 122 7.55 28.14 -14.95
C LEU A 122 9.00 28.62 -14.94
N LYS A 123 9.34 29.54 -14.05
CA LYS A 123 10.70 30.03 -13.82
C LYS A 123 11.31 29.30 -12.65
N GLU A 124 12.64 29.25 -12.60
CA GLU A 124 13.34 28.74 -11.43
C GLU A 124 12.95 29.55 -10.18
N ILE A 125 12.62 28.85 -9.10
CA ILE A 125 12.21 29.48 -7.84
C ILE A 125 13.47 29.84 -7.06
N ARG A 126 13.70 31.13 -6.84
CA ARG A 126 14.82 31.64 -6.05
C ARG A 126 14.88 31.00 -4.65
N GLU A 127 16.07 31.01 -4.05
CA GLU A 127 16.23 30.58 -2.66
C GLU A 127 15.40 31.49 -1.73
N ILE A 128 14.67 30.87 -0.79
CA ILE A 128 13.87 31.59 0.21
C ILE A 128 14.52 31.24 1.55
N LYS A 129 15.39 32.13 2.04
CA LYS A 129 16.03 31.96 3.34
C LYS A 129 15.10 32.51 4.42
N CYS A 130 14.50 31.62 5.19
CA CYS A 130 13.72 31.95 6.37
C CYS A 130 13.96 30.87 7.42
N GLU A 131 14.65 31.24 8.50
CA GLU A 131 14.81 30.38 9.67
C GLU A 131 13.66 30.64 10.64
N ASP A 132 13.19 29.56 11.28
CA ASP A 132 12.23 29.68 12.37
C ASP A 132 12.97 30.09 13.65
N PRO A 133 12.79 31.31 14.16
CA PRO A 133 13.51 31.78 15.36
C PRO A 133 13.13 30.98 16.62
N THR A 134 12.06 30.19 16.57
CA THR A 134 11.52 29.42 17.69
C THR A 134 11.71 27.92 17.56
N TRP A 135 12.57 27.45 16.65
CA TRP A 135 12.76 26.02 16.36
C TRP A 135 13.17 25.20 17.59
N LYS A 136 13.88 25.81 18.54
CA LYS A 136 14.30 25.15 19.79
C LYS A 136 13.12 24.80 20.71
N LEU A 137 11.99 25.50 20.59
CA LEU A 137 10.76 25.14 21.31
C LEU A 137 10.19 23.81 20.79
N ASP A 138 10.27 23.56 19.48
CA ASP A 138 9.87 22.27 18.90
C ASP A 138 10.79 21.15 19.37
N LEU A 139 12.11 21.40 19.38
CA LEU A 139 13.08 20.45 19.89
C LEU A 139 12.82 20.13 21.36
N LEU A 140 12.66 21.15 22.21
CA LEU A 140 12.35 20.99 23.62
C LEU A 140 11.11 20.11 23.81
N TRP A 141 10.03 20.37 23.07
CA TRP A 141 8.80 19.57 23.15
C TRP A 141 9.00 18.10 22.72
N LYS A 142 9.80 17.85 21.68
CA LYS A 142 10.10 16.49 21.17
C LYS A 142 10.90 15.65 22.20
N ILE A 143 11.88 16.26 22.87
CA ILE A 143 12.80 15.56 23.78
C ILE A 143 12.30 15.48 25.22
N LEU A 144 11.25 16.22 25.57
CA LEU A 144 10.76 16.31 26.95
C LEU A 144 10.17 15.00 27.48
N ARG A 145 9.63 14.14 26.62
CA ARG A 145 8.75 13.03 27.05
C ARG A 145 9.44 11.92 27.84
N PRO A 146 10.68 11.48 27.54
CA PRO A 146 11.45 10.61 28.44
C PRO A 146 11.63 11.18 29.85
N ILE A 147 11.49 12.50 29.99
CA ILE A 147 11.88 13.26 31.17
C ILE A 147 10.66 13.67 32.02
N LYS A 148 9.58 14.09 31.36
CA LYS A 148 8.35 14.57 32.02
C LYS A 148 7.10 14.16 31.26
N SER A 149 6.17 13.52 31.96
CA SER A 149 4.86 13.11 31.44
C SER A 149 3.83 13.08 32.57
N PRO A 150 2.57 13.53 32.34
CA PRO A 150 2.00 13.95 31.06
C PRO A 150 2.15 15.46 30.78
N THR A 151 2.25 15.84 29.50
CA THR A 151 2.39 17.25 29.05
C THR A 151 1.38 17.61 27.95
N PRO A 152 1.12 18.91 27.69
CA PRO A 152 0.26 19.36 26.60
C PRO A 152 0.71 18.89 25.21
N GLY A 153 -0.26 18.79 24.29
CA GLY A 153 0.03 18.64 22.86
C GLY A 153 0.77 19.87 22.31
N TRP A 154 1.47 19.71 21.18
CA TRP A 154 2.31 20.75 20.58
C TRP A 154 1.57 22.07 20.37
N SER A 155 0.36 22.03 19.78
CA SER A 155 -0.41 23.26 19.52
C SER A 155 -0.86 23.91 20.82
N GLY A 156 -1.13 23.11 21.86
CA GLY A 156 -1.47 23.59 23.20
C GLY A 156 -0.29 24.31 23.86
N MET A 157 0.91 23.71 23.81
CA MET A 157 2.13 24.33 24.33
C MET A 157 2.46 25.61 23.57
N MET A 158 2.47 25.57 22.23
CA MET A 158 2.78 26.75 21.41
C MET A 158 1.83 27.91 21.69
N GLN A 159 0.53 27.67 21.86
CA GLN A 159 -0.41 28.73 22.23
C GLN A 159 -0.13 29.34 23.62
N MET A 160 0.42 28.57 24.56
CA MET A 160 0.72 29.03 25.92
C MET A 160 1.98 29.90 25.96
N VAL A 161 2.98 29.60 25.13
CA VAL A 161 4.33 30.18 25.24
C VAL A 161 4.63 31.22 24.17
N GLN A 162 4.02 31.13 22.99
CA GLN A 162 4.31 32.05 21.89
C GLN A 162 3.69 33.43 22.13
N GLN A 163 4.53 34.46 22.01
CA GLN A 163 4.15 35.87 22.10
C GLN A 163 4.74 36.62 20.91
N GLY A 164 4.14 37.75 20.56
CA GLY A 164 4.60 38.58 19.45
C GLY A 164 3.53 39.56 19.00
N ASP A 165 3.94 40.50 18.15
CA ASP A 165 3.04 41.49 17.57
C ASP A 165 2.16 40.87 16.49
N TYR A 166 0.91 41.30 16.41
CA TYR A 166 -0.03 40.86 15.37
C TYR A 166 -1.03 41.97 15.02
N PRO A 167 -1.61 41.97 13.80
CA PRO A 167 -2.58 43.00 13.35
C PRO A 167 -3.93 43.03 14.07
N GLY A 168 -4.13 42.28 15.15
CA GLY A 168 -5.40 42.16 15.85
C GLY A 168 -6.38 41.13 15.27
N LYS A 169 -7.50 40.96 15.96
CA LYS A 169 -8.66 40.14 15.55
C LYS A 169 -9.34 40.69 14.29
N SER A 170 -9.76 39.81 13.38
CA SER A 170 -10.46 40.16 12.14
C SER A 170 -11.99 40.14 12.29
N SER A 171 -12.68 40.96 11.49
CA SER A 171 -14.14 40.85 11.26
C SER A 171 -14.41 40.06 9.98
N VAL A 172 -15.40 39.16 9.99
CA VAL A 172 -15.79 38.36 8.82
C VAL A 172 -17.13 38.85 8.27
N PHE A 173 -17.14 39.24 7.00
CA PHE A 173 -18.33 39.70 6.29
C PHE A 173 -18.78 38.67 5.25
N PHE A 174 -20.09 38.48 5.12
CA PHE A 174 -20.67 37.52 4.19
C PHE A 174 -21.32 38.23 3.01
N PHE A 175 -21.07 37.73 1.81
CA PHE A 175 -21.73 38.21 0.59
C PHE A 175 -22.84 37.27 0.14
N PRO A 176 -23.80 37.76 -0.67
CA PRO A 176 -24.79 36.87 -1.27
C PRO A 176 -24.14 35.74 -2.08
N MET A 177 -24.80 34.58 -2.13
CA MET A 177 -24.32 33.45 -2.93
C MET A 177 -24.62 33.68 -4.41
N ILE A 178 -23.67 33.31 -5.27
CA ILE A 178 -23.91 33.27 -6.72
C ILE A 178 -24.64 31.96 -7.03
N ASP A 179 -25.87 32.05 -7.55
CA ASP A 179 -26.69 30.92 -7.95
C ASP A 179 -26.26 30.38 -9.34
N MET A 180 -25.02 29.89 -9.39
CA MET A 180 -24.43 29.28 -10.57
C MET A 180 -23.38 28.28 -10.16
N LYS A 181 -23.33 27.15 -10.87
CA LYS A 181 -22.39 26.07 -10.59
C LYS A 181 -20.94 26.61 -10.53
N PRO A 182 -20.18 26.40 -9.44
CA PRO A 182 -18.80 26.88 -9.31
C PRO A 182 -17.85 26.37 -10.40
N THR A 183 -18.16 25.23 -11.02
CA THR A 183 -17.38 24.70 -12.15
C THR A 183 -17.63 25.46 -13.46
N ASP A 184 -18.61 26.34 -13.54
CA ASP A 184 -18.82 27.21 -14.70
C ASP A 184 -17.80 28.37 -14.69
N ASN A 185 -17.15 28.63 -15.83
CA ASN A 185 -16.21 29.73 -15.94
C ASN A 185 -16.90 31.10 -15.77
N SER A 186 -18.18 31.23 -16.13
CA SER A 186 -18.97 32.44 -15.90
C SER A 186 -19.21 32.70 -14.42
N CYS A 187 -19.32 31.65 -13.59
CA CYS A 187 -19.45 31.79 -12.15
C CYS A 187 -18.15 32.35 -11.54
N VAL A 188 -17.00 31.77 -11.91
CA VAL A 188 -15.68 32.24 -11.49
C VAL A 188 -15.43 33.68 -11.98
N TYR A 189 -15.76 33.98 -13.24
CA TYR A 189 -15.64 35.32 -13.81
C TYR A 189 -16.50 36.36 -13.08
N SER A 190 -17.75 36.02 -12.79
CA SER A 190 -18.67 36.87 -12.02
C SER A 190 -18.12 37.13 -10.62
N THR A 191 -17.55 36.10 -9.97
CA THR A 191 -16.90 36.22 -8.66
C THR A 191 -15.72 37.21 -8.71
N LEU A 192 -14.85 37.07 -9.73
CA LEU A 192 -13.70 37.96 -9.91
C LEU A 192 -14.12 39.41 -10.12
N LYS A 193 -15.10 39.66 -11.00
CA LYS A 193 -15.63 41.01 -11.26
C LYS A 193 -16.30 41.61 -10.02
N PHE A 194 -17.05 40.80 -9.27
CA PHE A 194 -17.69 41.21 -8.03
C PHE A 194 -16.65 41.65 -7.00
N VAL A 195 -15.64 40.83 -6.73
CA VAL A 195 -14.58 41.13 -5.75
C VAL A 195 -13.77 42.36 -6.18
N CYS A 196 -13.46 42.52 -7.46
CA CYS A 196 -12.79 43.73 -7.95
C CYS A 196 -13.64 44.99 -7.75
N ASN A 197 -14.96 44.89 -7.95
CA ASN A 197 -15.87 46.01 -7.72
C ASN A 197 -15.94 46.39 -6.24
N GLU A 198 -16.08 45.41 -5.34
CA GLU A 198 -16.05 45.64 -3.90
C GLU A 198 -14.71 46.27 -3.47
N ALA A 199 -13.59 45.74 -3.94
CA ALA A 199 -12.28 46.30 -3.63
C ALA A 199 -12.17 47.77 -4.08
N ARG A 200 -12.67 48.11 -5.28
CA ARG A 200 -12.73 49.49 -5.79
C ARG A 200 -13.59 50.41 -4.94
N LEU A 201 -14.79 49.96 -4.51
CA LEU A 201 -15.69 50.76 -3.67
C LEU A 201 -15.04 51.16 -2.33
N HIS A 202 -14.13 50.33 -1.83
CA HIS A 202 -13.43 50.56 -0.57
C HIS A 202 -11.99 51.06 -0.73
N ASN A 203 -11.55 51.39 -1.95
CA ASN A 203 -10.17 51.79 -2.25
C ASN A 203 -9.10 50.79 -1.73
N THR A 204 -9.38 49.49 -1.85
CA THR A 204 -8.50 48.38 -1.45
C THR A 204 -8.06 47.56 -2.67
N LYS A 205 -7.06 46.69 -2.48
CA LYS A 205 -6.66 45.71 -3.50
C LYS A 205 -7.48 44.43 -3.38
N ALA A 206 -7.86 43.87 -4.53
CA ALA A 206 -8.58 42.62 -4.59
C ALA A 206 -7.61 41.45 -4.35
N VAL A 207 -7.70 40.82 -3.16
CA VAL A 207 -6.93 39.63 -2.79
C VAL A 207 -7.91 38.48 -2.60
N LEU A 208 -7.91 37.49 -3.50
CA LEU A 208 -8.92 36.43 -3.53
C LEU A 208 -8.30 35.04 -3.41
N THR A 209 -8.76 34.27 -2.44
CA THR A 209 -8.35 32.87 -2.24
C THR A 209 -9.36 31.91 -2.84
N PHE A 210 -8.87 30.86 -3.49
CA PHE A 210 -9.65 29.74 -4.01
C PHE A 210 -9.03 28.39 -3.61
N ASP A 211 -9.85 27.34 -3.63
CA ASP A 211 -9.35 25.96 -3.64
C ASP A 211 -8.58 25.65 -4.96
N GLN A 212 -7.92 24.51 -5.03
CA GLN A 212 -7.00 24.19 -6.12
C GLN A 212 -7.65 24.19 -7.53
N PRO A 213 -8.84 23.57 -7.74
CA PRO A 213 -9.54 23.63 -9.03
C PRO A 213 -10.00 25.04 -9.43
N LEU A 214 -10.58 25.81 -8.50
CA LEU A 214 -11.08 27.15 -8.80
C LEU A 214 -9.93 28.14 -9.01
N PHE A 215 -8.81 27.97 -8.29
CA PHE A 215 -7.59 28.74 -8.49
C PHE A 215 -7.10 28.68 -9.94
N TRP A 216 -7.06 27.49 -10.56
CA TRP A 216 -6.66 27.36 -11.97
C TRP A 216 -7.61 28.05 -12.93
N LYS A 217 -8.92 27.90 -12.71
CA LYS A 217 -9.93 28.58 -13.54
C LYS A 217 -9.78 30.09 -13.44
N ALA A 218 -9.66 30.62 -12.23
CA ALA A 218 -9.46 32.03 -11.98
C ALA A 218 -8.16 32.53 -12.62
N LEU A 219 -7.06 31.78 -12.48
CA LEU A 219 -5.78 32.13 -13.08
C LEU A 219 -5.85 32.19 -14.60
N ILE A 220 -6.41 31.17 -15.26
CA ILE A 220 -6.56 31.15 -16.72
C ILE A 220 -7.41 32.33 -17.19
N ILE A 221 -8.50 32.63 -16.49
CA ILE A 221 -9.37 33.77 -16.81
C ILE A 221 -8.60 35.09 -16.70
N VAL A 222 -7.93 35.33 -15.56
CA VAL A 222 -7.13 36.55 -15.34
C VAL A 222 -5.99 36.68 -16.35
N GLU A 223 -5.35 35.57 -16.71
CA GLU A 223 -4.26 35.55 -17.69
C GLU A 223 -4.74 35.69 -19.14
N SER A 224 -6.03 35.47 -19.42
CA SER A 224 -6.63 35.68 -20.74
C SER A 224 -7.21 37.09 -20.93
N GLU A 225 -7.29 37.90 -19.87
CA GLU A 225 -7.83 39.26 -19.94
C GLU A 225 -6.81 40.25 -20.54
N PRO A 226 -7.27 41.33 -21.22
CA PRO A 226 -6.38 42.40 -21.69
C PRO A 226 -5.54 42.98 -20.56
N LYS A 227 -4.33 43.46 -20.86
CA LYS A 227 -3.38 43.98 -19.85
C LYS A 227 -3.96 45.13 -19.04
N GLU A 228 -4.86 45.90 -19.64
CA GLU A 228 -5.54 47.06 -19.07
C GLU A 228 -6.77 46.68 -18.23
N SER A 229 -7.18 45.40 -18.21
CA SER A 229 -8.33 44.93 -17.43
C SER A 229 -8.02 44.99 -15.94
N ASP A 230 -8.96 45.50 -15.14
CA ASP A 230 -8.88 45.48 -13.68
C ASP A 230 -8.60 44.08 -13.12
N LEU A 231 -9.08 43.03 -13.82
CA LEU A 231 -8.85 41.64 -13.42
C LEU A 231 -7.37 41.25 -13.42
N ARG A 232 -6.51 41.92 -14.21
CA ARG A 232 -5.05 41.71 -14.21
C ARG A 232 -4.38 42.14 -12.92
N THR A 233 -5.04 42.99 -12.13
CA THR A 233 -4.51 43.53 -10.88
C THR A 233 -4.92 42.73 -9.64
N ILE A 234 -5.73 41.68 -9.80
CA ILE A 234 -6.16 40.83 -8.69
C ILE A 234 -5.01 39.93 -8.22
N VAL A 235 -4.85 39.82 -6.91
CA VAL A 235 -3.92 38.87 -6.29
C VAL A 235 -4.67 37.57 -5.99
N LEU A 236 -4.41 36.53 -6.78
CA LEU A 236 -4.97 35.19 -6.54
C LEU A 236 -4.12 34.40 -5.56
N ARG A 237 -4.78 33.74 -4.60
CA ARG A 237 -4.14 32.86 -3.62
C ARG A 237 -4.66 31.43 -3.72
N LEU A 238 -3.75 30.49 -3.53
CA LEU A 238 -4.07 29.08 -3.33
C LEU A 238 -4.45 28.84 -1.87
N GLY A 239 -5.54 28.11 -1.62
CA GLY A 239 -6.03 27.80 -0.27
C GLY A 239 -5.01 27.04 0.59
N GLY A 240 -4.61 27.65 1.71
CA GLY A 240 -3.60 27.09 2.62
C GLY A 240 -4.09 25.83 3.36
N PHE A 241 -5.37 25.77 3.72
CA PHE A 241 -5.94 24.58 4.35
C PHE A 241 -6.02 23.40 3.39
N HIS A 242 -6.42 23.65 2.14
CA HIS A 242 -6.42 22.62 1.10
C HIS A 242 -5.00 22.15 0.72
N LEU A 243 -4.01 23.04 0.78
CA LEU A 243 -2.60 22.69 0.63
C LEU A 243 -2.15 21.75 1.76
N GLN A 244 -2.48 22.08 3.01
CA GLN A 244 -2.20 21.25 4.18
C GLN A 244 -2.87 19.87 4.08
N MET A 245 -4.14 19.82 3.69
CA MET A 245 -4.89 18.57 3.43
C MET A 245 -4.17 17.70 2.40
N SER A 246 -3.73 18.31 1.30
CA SER A 246 -3.08 17.62 0.21
C SER A 246 -1.70 17.11 0.60
N PHE A 247 -0.97 17.86 1.42
CA PHE A 247 0.33 17.43 1.95
C PHE A 247 0.19 16.25 2.91
N LEU A 248 -0.81 16.26 3.80
CA LEU A 248 -1.17 15.08 4.61
C LEU A 248 -1.52 13.85 3.74
N GLY A 249 -2.21 14.06 2.63
CA GLY A 249 -2.45 13.02 1.63
C GLY A 249 -1.17 12.47 1.00
N CYS A 250 -0.17 13.32 0.75
CA CYS A 250 1.15 12.90 0.28
C CYS A 250 1.87 12.04 1.31
N VAL A 251 1.85 12.45 2.60
CA VAL A 251 2.41 11.64 3.70
C VAL A 251 1.79 10.25 3.70
N GLY A 252 0.46 10.16 3.65
CA GLY A 252 -0.24 8.87 3.63
C GLY A 252 0.05 8.04 2.39
N HIS A 253 0.21 8.67 1.21
CA HIS A 253 0.56 7.99 -0.02
C HIS A 253 1.98 7.40 0.02
N LEU A 254 2.97 8.21 0.40
CA LEU A 254 4.38 7.79 0.48
C LEU A 254 4.59 6.73 1.57
N MET A 255 3.84 6.80 2.67
CA MET A 255 3.88 5.81 3.75
C MET A 255 2.96 4.60 3.53
N ALA A 256 2.32 4.47 2.37
CA ALA A 256 1.43 3.35 2.10
C ALA A 256 2.17 2.00 2.20
N ASN A 257 1.61 1.05 2.95
CA ASN A 257 2.20 -0.26 3.28
C ASN A 257 3.54 -0.22 4.05
N SER A 258 3.90 0.89 4.68
CA SER A 258 5.07 0.95 5.59
C SER A 258 4.81 0.34 6.98
N GLY A 259 3.54 0.18 7.37
CA GLY A 259 3.11 -0.13 8.75
C GLY A 259 2.50 1.07 9.49
N LEU A 260 2.55 2.29 8.93
CA LEU A 260 1.96 3.48 9.53
C LEU A 260 0.44 3.38 9.77
N ARG A 261 -0.28 2.71 8.86
CA ARG A 261 -1.73 2.53 9.00
C ARG A 261 -2.04 1.69 10.22
N GLU A 262 -1.39 0.54 10.34
CA GLU A 262 -1.56 -0.41 11.43
C GLU A 262 -1.13 0.23 12.77
N LEU A 263 -0.05 1.02 12.75
CA LEU A 263 0.37 1.82 13.91
C LEU A 263 -0.74 2.77 14.38
N LEU A 264 -1.35 3.54 13.46
CA LEU A 264 -2.44 4.47 13.79
C LEU A 264 -3.74 3.75 14.17
N GLU A 265 -3.97 2.54 13.66
CA GLU A 265 -5.13 1.70 14.01
C GLU A 265 -5.11 1.22 15.48
N ASN A 266 -3.98 1.32 16.18
CA ASN A 266 -3.92 1.08 17.62
C ASN A 266 -4.68 2.14 18.45
N ILE A 267 -4.81 3.37 17.94
CA ILE A 267 -5.40 4.50 18.67
C ILE A 267 -6.62 5.11 17.95
N TYR A 268 -6.90 4.68 16.73
CA TYR A 268 -8.06 5.11 15.94
C TYR A 268 -8.72 3.93 15.23
N ALA A 269 -10.04 4.00 15.04
CA ALA A 269 -10.73 3.00 14.23
C ALA A 269 -10.26 3.02 12.76
N ALA A 270 -10.15 1.85 12.12
CA ALA A 270 -9.65 1.67 10.75
C ALA A 270 -10.27 2.63 9.70
N ASN A 271 -11.60 2.81 9.74
CA ASN A 271 -12.27 3.75 8.83
C ASN A 271 -11.81 5.19 9.05
N THR A 272 -11.53 5.59 10.29
CA THR A 272 -10.99 6.93 10.59
C THR A 272 -9.57 7.08 10.05
N VAL A 273 -8.73 6.05 10.19
CA VAL A 273 -7.35 6.08 9.67
C VAL A 273 -7.33 6.25 8.15
N ASN A 274 -8.25 5.60 7.41
CA ASN A 274 -8.38 5.81 5.96
C ASN A 274 -8.65 7.28 5.59
N TYR A 275 -9.50 7.98 6.35
CA TYR A 275 -9.74 9.41 6.14
C TYR A 275 -8.56 10.28 6.59
N MET A 276 -7.77 9.84 7.58
CA MET A 276 -6.56 10.54 8.01
C MET A 276 -5.47 10.48 6.95
N LEU A 277 -5.15 9.28 6.45
CA LEU A 277 -4.11 9.04 5.44
C LEU A 277 -4.43 9.62 4.06
N THR A 278 -5.69 9.96 3.80
CA THR A 278 -6.11 10.68 2.59
C THR A 278 -6.20 12.20 2.78
N GLY A 279 -5.81 12.72 3.96
CA GLY A 279 -5.86 14.14 4.28
C GLY A 279 -7.27 14.70 4.55
N LYS A 280 -8.31 13.87 4.55
CA LYS A 280 -9.72 14.30 4.72
C LYS A 280 -10.11 14.56 6.18
N ALA A 281 -9.47 13.88 7.13
CA ALA A 281 -9.73 14.05 8.57
C ALA A 281 -8.61 14.87 9.26
N VAL A 282 -8.34 16.08 8.77
CA VAL A 282 -7.17 16.92 9.12
C VAL A 282 -6.87 16.99 10.62
N ALA A 283 -7.85 17.34 11.45
CA ALA A 283 -7.63 17.49 12.89
C ALA A 283 -7.24 16.17 13.58
N ARG A 284 -7.75 15.03 13.10
CA ARG A 284 -7.36 13.70 13.62
C ARG A 284 -6.01 13.28 13.04
N ALA A 285 -5.77 13.55 11.75
CA ALA A 285 -4.53 13.27 11.05
C ALA A 285 -3.34 13.98 11.73
N MET A 286 -3.42 15.30 11.95
CA MET A 286 -2.40 16.07 12.66
C MET A 286 -2.06 15.46 14.01
N ARG A 287 -3.07 15.19 14.86
CA ARG A 287 -2.86 14.56 16.16
C ARG A 287 -2.16 13.20 16.04
N GLY A 288 -2.67 12.32 15.18
CA GLY A 288 -2.11 10.98 14.99
C GLY A 288 -0.65 11.04 14.53
N HIS A 289 -0.34 11.86 13.52
CA HIS A 289 1.01 12.02 13.02
C HIS A 289 1.97 12.62 14.06
N PHE A 290 1.53 13.63 14.84
CA PHE A 290 2.35 14.22 15.90
C PHE A 290 2.63 13.24 17.04
N LEU A 291 1.68 12.35 17.38
CA LEU A 291 1.91 11.30 18.37
C LEU A 291 2.90 10.24 17.87
N VAL A 292 2.78 9.82 16.61
CA VAL A 292 3.72 8.88 15.99
C VAL A 292 5.12 9.48 15.92
N ASP A 293 5.24 10.72 15.44
CA ASP A 293 6.51 11.44 15.36
C ASP A 293 7.16 11.59 16.75
N ASN A 294 6.40 11.94 17.78
CA ASN A 294 6.94 11.96 19.15
C ASN A 294 7.43 10.60 19.63
N ALA A 295 6.71 9.51 19.35
CA ALA A 295 7.14 8.18 19.74
C ALA A 295 8.46 7.77 19.04
N LEU A 296 8.63 8.16 17.77
CA LEU A 296 9.89 7.96 17.05
C LEU A 296 11.04 8.80 17.65
N ASN A 297 10.78 10.07 17.96
CA ASN A 297 11.76 10.93 18.65
C ASN A 297 12.14 10.36 20.02
N TYR A 298 11.17 9.83 20.78
CA TYR A 298 11.40 9.14 22.05
C TYR A 298 12.37 7.96 21.88
N MET A 299 12.17 7.12 20.86
CA MET A 299 13.05 5.97 20.60
C MET A 299 14.48 6.40 20.24
N ILE A 300 14.64 7.43 19.41
CA ILE A 300 15.95 7.95 19.03
C ILE A 300 16.66 8.58 20.25
N PHE A 301 15.95 9.42 21.00
CA PHE A 301 16.53 10.11 22.15
C PHE A 301 16.89 9.15 23.29
N SER A 302 16.07 8.12 23.55
CA SER A 302 16.39 7.07 24.54
C SER A 302 17.69 6.33 24.19
N LYS A 303 17.98 6.13 22.90
CA LYS A 303 19.25 5.55 22.42
C LYS A 303 20.44 6.51 22.57
N ILE A 304 20.22 7.83 22.60
CA ILE A 304 21.28 8.83 22.84
C ILE A 304 21.65 8.88 24.33
N LEU A 305 20.65 8.76 25.22
CA LEU A 305 20.83 8.88 26.67
C LEU A 305 21.35 7.60 27.36
N ASN A 306 21.49 6.48 26.63
CA ASN A 306 21.84 5.15 27.20
C ASN A 306 20.92 4.70 28.35
N THR A 307 19.73 5.28 28.49
CA THR A 307 18.73 4.83 29.46
C THR A 307 18.13 3.52 28.97
N SER A 308 18.52 2.39 29.58
CA SER A 308 17.89 1.10 29.33
C SER A 308 16.38 1.21 29.52
N SER A 309 15.63 0.65 28.58
CA SER A 309 14.17 0.55 28.57
C SER A 309 13.65 -0.24 29.77
N SER A 310 13.56 0.39 30.93
CA SER A 310 12.79 -0.09 32.07
C SER A 310 11.72 0.95 32.39
N VAL A 311 10.56 0.81 31.76
CA VAL A 311 9.34 1.42 32.27
C VAL A 311 9.01 0.69 33.56
N GLN A 312 9.48 1.20 34.70
CA GLN A 312 8.93 0.80 35.99
C GLN A 312 7.54 1.41 36.10
N SER A 313 6.53 0.57 35.89
CA SER A 313 5.17 0.79 36.36
C SER A 313 5.20 0.94 37.88
N ARG A 314 5.15 2.17 38.39
CA ARG A 314 4.58 2.40 39.72
C ARG A 314 3.07 2.22 39.58
N GLU A 315 2.61 1.00 39.81
CA GLU A 315 1.20 0.68 40.00
C GLU A 315 0.70 1.42 41.25
N THR A 316 -0.01 2.52 41.06
CA THR A 316 -0.94 3.02 42.08
C THR A 316 -2.16 2.10 42.08
N THR A 317 -2.23 1.22 43.07
CA THR A 317 -3.43 0.45 43.44
C THR A 317 -4.61 1.40 43.60
N VAL A 318 -5.60 1.30 42.70
CA VAL A 318 -6.92 1.92 42.88
C VAL A 318 -7.74 0.98 43.75
N ASN A 319 -7.92 1.35 45.02
CA ASN A 319 -9.00 0.79 45.84
C ASN A 319 -10.30 1.49 45.44
N GLU A 320 -11.24 0.73 44.88
CA GLU A 320 -12.64 1.15 44.74
C GLU A 320 -13.32 1.12 46.12
N GLY A 321 -13.99 2.21 46.52
CA GLY A 321 -14.93 2.18 47.64
C GLY A 321 -15.25 3.52 48.32
N ASN A 322 -16.41 4.07 47.92
CA ASN A 322 -17.38 4.84 48.72
C ASN A 322 -17.06 6.27 49.25
N ASP A 323 -17.82 7.22 48.68
CA ASP A 323 -18.70 8.20 49.35
C ASP A 323 -18.20 9.20 50.42
N VAL A 324 -18.41 10.49 50.08
CA VAL A 324 -19.14 11.51 50.87
C VAL A 324 -18.37 12.42 51.88
N ILE A 325 -18.41 13.73 51.57
CA ILE A 325 -18.52 14.95 52.43
C ILE A 325 -17.28 15.60 53.10
N LEU A 326 -17.13 16.90 52.78
CA LEU A 326 -16.62 18.08 53.53
C LEU A 326 -15.70 17.89 54.77
N LEU A 327 -14.53 18.56 54.78
CA LEU A 327 -14.23 19.76 55.59
C LEU A 327 -12.72 20.11 55.60
N LYS A 328 -12.45 21.39 55.91
CA LYS A 328 -11.18 22.11 55.96
C LYS A 328 -10.18 21.61 57.04
N SER A 329 -8.94 22.06 56.85
CA SER A 329 -7.96 22.57 57.86
C SER A 329 -6.79 21.67 58.26
N GLY A 330 -5.60 22.29 58.33
CA GLY A 330 -4.52 21.88 59.25
C GLY A 330 -3.14 21.61 58.62
N ASP A 331 -2.35 22.67 58.44
CA ASP A 331 -0.88 22.66 58.67
C ASP A 331 -0.59 22.35 60.17
N PRO A 332 0.66 22.15 60.69
CA PRO A 332 1.98 22.04 60.07
C PRO A 332 2.93 20.97 60.74
N SER A 333 4.18 20.94 60.26
CA SER A 333 5.45 20.85 61.02
C SER A 333 6.29 19.54 61.05
N CYS A 334 7.54 19.74 60.59
CA CYS A 334 8.85 19.35 61.14
C CYS A 334 9.12 17.91 61.61
N SER A 335 10.10 17.24 60.99
CA SER A 335 11.49 17.14 61.54
C SER A 335 12.34 16.10 60.77
N GLU A 336 13.43 16.59 60.18
CA GLU A 336 14.71 15.89 59.91
C GLU A 336 15.38 15.37 61.20
N PRO A 337 16.61 14.80 61.19
CA PRO A 337 17.32 13.92 60.24
C PRO A 337 18.01 12.75 61.01
N THR A 338 18.88 12.00 60.37
CA THR A 338 20.17 11.40 60.86
C THR A 338 20.48 10.17 60.00
N ALA A 339 21.70 9.75 59.74
CA ALA A 339 23.05 10.31 59.74
C ALA A 339 23.94 9.14 59.24
N ASP A 340 25.18 9.48 58.91
CA ASP A 340 26.35 8.59 58.91
C ASP A 340 26.60 7.66 57.72
N GLU A 341 27.83 7.48 57.26
CA GLU A 341 29.05 8.29 57.22
C GLU A 341 30.09 7.38 56.53
N GLN A 342 30.94 7.98 55.70
CA GLN A 342 32.39 7.69 55.64
C GLN A 342 32.87 6.35 55.03
N ALA A 343 34.07 6.21 54.45
CA ALA A 343 35.18 7.10 54.08
C ALA A 343 36.17 6.19 53.29
N VAL A 344 36.71 6.60 52.14
CA VAL A 344 38.06 7.23 51.94
C VAL A 344 39.21 6.25 51.66
N SER A 345 40.10 6.74 50.77
CA SER A 345 41.55 6.48 50.59
C SER A 345 41.98 5.56 49.46
N GLN A 346 43.03 5.84 48.67
CA GLN A 346 43.97 6.98 48.52
C GLN A 346 44.90 6.73 47.29
N GLU A 347 45.34 7.81 46.63
CA GLU A 347 46.71 8.13 46.10
C GLU A 347 47.39 7.23 45.03
N ARG A 348 48.24 7.66 44.07
CA ARG A 348 48.90 8.88 43.50
C ARG A 348 49.56 8.37 42.17
N GLU A 349 49.96 9.12 41.13
CA GLU A 349 51.00 10.17 41.06
C GLU A 349 51.15 10.70 39.59
N ASP A 350 51.69 11.92 39.45
CA ASP A 350 51.77 12.84 38.29
C ASP A 350 52.69 12.47 37.11
N VAL A 351 52.36 12.95 35.89
CA VAL A 351 53.30 13.55 34.89
C VAL A 351 52.58 14.64 34.07
N SER A 352 53.34 15.67 33.70
CA SER A 352 53.02 17.08 33.39
C SER A 352 52.57 17.48 31.97
N LEU A 353 51.74 18.55 31.96
CA LEU A 353 51.77 19.80 31.16
C LEU A 353 51.55 19.81 29.62
N GLU A 354 50.48 20.55 29.30
CA GLU A 354 50.24 21.46 28.16
C GLU A 354 49.66 20.86 26.86
N ASP A 355 48.59 21.53 26.39
CA ASP A 355 47.82 21.32 25.15
C ASP A 355 46.69 20.26 25.14
N GLN A 356 45.71 20.37 26.05
CA GLN A 356 44.34 19.86 25.80
C GLN A 356 43.29 20.45 26.76
N GLN A 357 42.99 21.75 26.64
CA GLN A 357 41.68 22.27 27.07
C GLN A 357 40.65 21.94 25.98
N LEU A 358 40.16 20.70 25.97
CA LEU A 358 39.00 20.26 25.20
C LEU A 358 37.96 19.70 26.19
N PHE A 359 37.11 20.62 26.67
CA PHE A 359 35.75 20.44 27.21
C PHE A 359 35.38 19.01 27.68
N GLU A 360 35.49 18.76 28.99
CA GLU A 360 34.81 17.65 29.67
C GLU A 360 33.28 17.85 29.62
N TRP A 361 32.54 16.82 29.19
CA TRP A 361 31.09 16.86 28.99
C TRP A 361 30.30 16.67 30.30
N GLU A 362 29.19 17.41 30.41
CA GLU A 362 28.14 17.17 31.41
C GLU A 362 27.62 15.71 31.36
N SER A 363 27.41 15.09 32.53
CA SER A 363 26.81 13.77 32.64
C SER A 363 25.37 13.73 32.06
N ASN A 364 24.91 12.56 31.59
CA ASN A 364 23.54 12.41 31.05
C ASN A 364 22.44 12.85 32.05
N GLU A 365 22.69 12.73 33.36
CA GLU A 365 21.78 13.21 34.40
C GLU A 365 21.69 14.73 34.44
N ASN A 366 22.81 15.44 34.26
CA ASN A 366 22.85 16.92 34.23
C ASN A 366 22.14 17.48 32.98
N LEU A 367 22.25 16.78 31.84
CA LEU A 367 21.49 17.15 30.63
C LEU A 367 19.97 17.04 30.85
N LEU A 368 19.52 15.95 31.48
CA LEU A 368 18.10 15.71 31.77
C LEU A 368 17.52 16.73 32.75
N SER A 369 18.24 17.06 33.83
CA SER A 369 17.82 18.10 34.78
C SER A 369 17.74 19.46 34.11
N THR A 370 18.71 19.80 33.27
CA THR A 370 18.75 21.10 32.58
C THR A 370 17.59 21.25 31.59
N VAL A 371 17.30 20.23 30.78
CA VAL A 371 16.15 20.24 29.87
C VAL A 371 14.81 20.33 30.62
N THR A 372 14.70 19.66 31.78
CA THR A 372 13.51 19.76 32.64
C THR A 372 13.30 21.16 33.18
N ASN A 373 14.36 21.78 33.71
CA ASN A 373 14.32 23.14 34.25
C ASN A 373 13.96 24.15 33.16
N LEU A 374 14.49 24.00 31.95
CA LEU A 374 14.13 24.84 30.80
C LEU A 374 12.64 24.74 30.46
N TYR A 375 12.07 23.54 30.49
CA TYR A 375 10.63 23.36 30.24
C TYR A 375 9.77 23.90 31.39
N GLU A 376 10.13 23.63 32.65
CA GLU A 376 9.39 24.13 33.80
C GLU A 376 9.37 25.64 33.82
N GLY A 377 10.53 26.27 33.60
CA GLY A 377 10.65 27.71 33.52
C GLY A 377 9.86 28.32 32.36
N LEU A 378 9.76 27.61 31.23
CA LEU A 378 8.93 28.06 30.12
C LEU A 378 7.43 28.00 30.45
N MET A 379 6.99 26.98 31.18
CA MET A 379 5.58 26.73 31.46
C MET A 379 5.03 27.52 32.65
N ASP A 380 5.87 27.84 33.64
CA ASP A 380 5.53 28.70 34.78
C ASP A 380 5.72 30.21 34.49
N GLY A 381 6.34 30.53 33.34
CA GLY A 381 6.58 31.90 32.88
C GLY A 381 7.83 32.57 33.46
N THR A 382 8.69 31.83 34.18
CA THR A 382 9.95 32.35 34.71
C THR A 382 11.04 32.47 33.64
N SER A 383 10.93 31.73 32.53
CA SER A 383 11.82 31.81 31.36
C SER A 383 11.04 32.17 30.11
N SER A 384 11.52 33.15 29.36
CA SER A 384 10.89 33.55 28.10
C SER A 384 11.26 32.59 26.95
N PRO A 385 10.45 32.51 25.88
CA PRO A 385 10.79 31.73 24.68
C PRO A 385 12.17 32.07 24.11
N GLU A 386 12.58 33.35 24.17
CA GLU A 386 13.88 33.82 23.70
C GLU A 386 15.04 33.22 24.51
N VAL A 387 14.88 33.10 25.84
CA VAL A 387 15.88 32.45 26.71
C VAL A 387 16.05 30.98 26.33
N ILE A 388 14.94 30.28 26.06
CA ILE A 388 14.98 28.89 25.61
C ILE A 388 15.68 28.79 24.25
N CYS A 389 15.36 29.70 23.33
CA CYS A 389 15.96 29.72 21.99
C CYS A 389 17.45 30.12 21.99
N ALA A 390 17.92 30.81 23.03
CA ALA A 390 19.33 31.11 23.23
C ALA A 390 20.13 29.99 23.93
N SER A 391 19.46 28.93 24.43
CA SER A 391 20.11 27.85 25.17
C SER A 391 21.08 27.04 24.29
N SER A 392 22.36 27.04 24.66
CA SER A 392 23.41 26.22 24.02
C SER A 392 23.24 24.72 24.28
N VAL A 393 22.59 24.35 25.39
CA VAL A 393 22.27 22.96 25.71
C VAL A 393 21.38 22.34 24.63
N LEU A 394 20.41 23.11 24.13
CA LEU A 394 19.53 22.66 23.06
C LEU A 394 20.25 22.59 21.70
N ASP A 395 21.29 23.39 21.46
CA ASP A 395 22.15 23.25 20.27
C ASP A 395 22.92 21.91 20.32
N ASN A 396 23.51 21.60 21.47
CA ASN A 396 24.22 20.33 21.68
C ASN A 396 23.29 19.12 21.53
N VAL A 397 22.05 19.21 22.03
CA VAL A 397 21.05 18.15 21.86
C VAL A 397 20.68 17.99 20.38
N ALA A 398 20.47 19.10 19.66
CA ALA A 398 20.16 19.08 18.23
C ALA A 398 21.27 18.39 17.44
N GLU A 399 22.54 18.73 17.73
CA GLU A 399 23.70 18.14 17.07
C GLU A 399 23.78 16.63 17.30
N LYS A 400 23.62 16.18 18.56
CA LYS A 400 23.56 14.73 18.89
C LYS A 400 22.42 14.02 18.16
N PHE A 401 21.28 14.68 18.02
CA PHE A 401 20.12 14.12 17.32
C PHE A 401 20.41 13.94 15.83
N GLU A 402 21.02 14.93 15.18
CA GLU A 402 21.41 14.86 13.77
C GLU A 402 22.53 13.84 13.53
N GLN A 403 23.55 13.79 14.39
CA GLN A 403 24.57 12.73 14.33
C GLN A 403 23.94 11.33 14.42
N LYS A 404 22.94 11.15 15.31
CA LYS A 404 22.26 9.86 15.43
C LYS A 404 21.42 9.54 14.19
N LYS A 405 20.68 10.50 13.64
CA LYS A 405 19.96 10.32 12.36
C LYS A 405 20.90 9.94 11.22
N LEU A 406 22.04 10.62 11.10
CA LEU A 406 23.07 10.30 10.10
C LEU A 406 23.60 8.87 10.27
N SER A 407 23.83 8.41 11.50
CA SER A 407 24.25 7.02 11.75
C SER A 407 23.22 5.98 11.26
N LEU A 408 21.95 6.34 11.19
CA LEU A 408 20.84 5.48 10.77
C LEU A 408 20.49 5.64 9.27
N SER A 409 21.12 6.58 8.56
CA SER A 409 20.81 6.92 7.16
C SER A 409 21.16 5.83 6.14
N HIS A 410 21.99 4.86 6.51
CA HIS A 410 22.32 3.71 5.66
C HIS A 410 21.19 2.66 5.61
N LEU A 411 20.25 2.69 6.57
CA LEU A 411 19.14 1.75 6.67
C LEU A 411 17.97 2.23 5.82
N ARG A 412 17.46 1.40 4.89
CA ARG A 412 16.37 1.81 3.99
C ARG A 412 15.04 2.03 4.71
N THR A 413 14.67 1.12 5.62
CA THR A 413 13.46 1.30 6.46
C THR A 413 13.63 2.52 7.36
N GLY A 414 14.79 2.67 8.02
CA GLY A 414 15.10 3.84 8.83
C GLY A 414 14.99 5.15 8.05
N SER A 415 15.53 5.19 6.81
CA SER A 415 15.48 6.36 5.92
C SER A 415 14.05 6.74 5.53
N LEU A 416 13.18 5.77 5.23
CA LEU A 416 11.76 6.05 4.97
C LEU A 416 11.08 6.70 6.18
N TRP A 417 11.33 6.19 7.38
CA TRP A 417 10.73 6.72 8.61
C TRP A 417 11.35 8.05 9.06
N MET A 418 12.62 8.31 8.77
CA MET A 418 13.24 9.64 8.95
C MET A 418 12.65 10.66 7.99
N GLN A 419 12.51 10.31 6.70
CA GLN A 419 11.82 11.17 5.73
C GLN A 419 10.37 11.46 6.18
N TYR A 420 9.68 10.48 6.77
CA TYR A 420 8.37 10.72 7.38
C TYR A 420 8.44 11.77 8.49
N MET A 421 9.41 11.67 9.41
CA MET A 421 9.61 12.67 10.47
C MET A 421 9.88 14.07 9.87
N ASP A 422 10.70 14.17 8.84
CA ASP A 422 10.97 15.43 8.13
C ASP A 422 9.70 16.02 7.51
N MET A 423 8.83 15.18 6.93
CA MET A 423 7.52 15.64 6.43
C MET A 423 6.63 16.15 7.57
N ILE A 424 6.61 15.50 8.73
CA ILE A 424 5.83 15.97 9.88
C ILE A 424 6.39 17.28 10.46
N ASP A 425 7.71 17.45 10.45
CA ASP A 425 8.37 18.71 10.77
C ASP A 425 7.98 19.83 9.82
N LEU A 426 8.00 19.56 8.52
CA LEU A 426 7.55 20.52 7.51
C LEU A 426 6.08 20.90 7.68
N LEU A 427 5.21 19.94 8.04
CA LEU A 427 3.81 20.20 8.37
C LEU A 427 3.68 21.11 9.60
N ARG A 428 4.46 20.88 10.67
CA ARG A 428 4.47 21.75 11.86
C ARG A 428 4.93 23.17 11.52
N LEU A 429 5.98 23.31 10.72
CA LEU A 429 6.47 24.62 10.28
C LEU A 429 5.42 25.38 9.46
N PHE A 430 4.71 24.72 8.55
CA PHE A 430 3.61 25.34 7.80
C PHE A 430 2.47 25.80 8.72
N ILE A 431 2.07 24.96 9.68
CA ILE A 431 1.05 25.33 10.67
C ILE A 431 1.54 26.51 11.53
N LYS A 432 2.80 26.51 11.93
CA LYS A 432 3.41 27.60 12.68
C LYS A 432 3.37 28.90 11.89
N ALA A 433 3.73 28.88 10.61
CA ALA A 433 3.65 30.05 9.72
C ALA A 433 2.24 30.64 9.66
N GLU A 434 1.22 29.80 9.45
CA GLU A 434 -0.19 30.21 9.43
C GLU A 434 -0.67 30.72 10.80
N ARG A 435 -0.23 30.09 11.90
CA ARG A 435 -0.66 30.45 13.26
C ARG A 435 -0.09 31.78 13.72
N THR A 436 1.17 32.06 13.41
CA THR A 436 1.86 33.31 13.78
C THR A 436 1.64 34.41 12.74
N GLY A 437 1.23 34.06 11.52
CA GLY A 437 1.15 35.00 10.41
C GLY A 437 2.53 35.35 9.86
N ASN A 438 3.51 34.43 9.89
CA ASN A 438 4.84 34.64 9.31
C ASN A 438 4.85 34.32 7.81
N TRP A 439 4.91 35.36 6.98
CA TRP A 439 4.80 35.23 5.52
C TRP A 439 6.02 34.56 4.86
N ASP A 440 7.23 34.85 5.32
CA ASP A 440 8.43 34.26 4.72
C ASP A 440 8.49 32.76 5.04
N LEU A 441 8.12 32.39 6.27
CA LEU A 441 8.05 30.99 6.70
C LEU A 441 6.98 30.23 5.91
N HIS A 442 5.84 30.87 5.61
CA HIS A 442 4.82 30.32 4.73
C HIS A 442 5.40 30.02 3.34
N LEU A 443 6.05 31.00 2.69
CA LEU A 443 6.61 30.78 1.35
C LEU A 443 7.73 29.73 1.34
N SER A 444 8.60 29.74 2.37
CA SER A 444 9.67 28.75 2.54
C SER A 444 9.11 27.32 2.69
N THR A 445 8.10 27.14 3.54
CA THR A 445 7.49 25.81 3.77
C THR A 445 6.73 25.32 2.54
N VAL A 446 6.00 26.18 1.83
CA VAL A 446 5.35 25.82 0.56
C VAL A 446 6.38 25.36 -0.49
N LYS A 447 7.56 26.00 -0.54
CA LYS A 447 8.66 25.58 -1.41
C LYS A 447 9.17 24.18 -1.05
N GLU A 448 9.43 23.94 0.23
CA GLU A 448 9.91 22.64 0.74
C GLU A 448 8.87 21.51 0.59
N MET A 449 7.58 21.83 0.41
CA MET A 449 6.54 20.83 0.11
C MET A 449 6.57 20.36 -1.35
N LEU A 450 7.13 21.13 -2.29
CA LEU A 450 7.09 20.81 -3.73
C LEU A 450 7.71 19.43 -4.06
N PRO A 451 8.89 19.05 -3.52
CA PRO A 451 9.46 17.72 -3.76
C PRO A 451 8.51 16.59 -3.34
N PHE A 452 7.77 16.75 -2.25
CA PHE A 452 6.84 15.72 -1.79
C PHE A 452 5.58 15.65 -2.66
N PHE A 453 5.05 16.79 -3.11
CA PHE A 453 3.96 16.78 -4.10
C PHE A 453 4.39 16.08 -5.40
N ALA A 454 5.62 16.33 -5.85
CA ALA A 454 6.15 15.74 -7.08
C ALA A 454 6.38 14.23 -6.97
N SER A 455 7.07 13.79 -5.91
CA SER A 455 7.37 12.37 -5.71
C SER A 455 6.13 11.52 -5.41
N ALA A 456 5.13 12.07 -4.70
CA ALA A 456 3.86 11.39 -4.44
C ALA A 456 2.90 11.41 -5.66
N GLY A 457 3.26 12.11 -6.73
CA GLY A 457 2.44 12.24 -7.93
C GLY A 457 1.19 13.10 -7.76
N HIS A 458 1.18 14.01 -6.79
CA HIS A 458 0.15 15.03 -6.58
C HIS A 458 0.33 16.19 -7.59
N ASN A 459 0.33 15.85 -8.87
CA ASN A 459 0.74 16.71 -9.99
C ASN A 459 -0.05 18.03 -10.08
N LEU A 460 -1.35 17.99 -9.78
CA LEU A 460 -2.20 19.19 -9.84
C LEU A 460 -1.82 20.21 -8.76
N TYR A 461 -1.57 19.74 -7.54
CA TYR A 461 -1.09 20.58 -6.44
C TYR A 461 0.34 21.03 -6.66
N LEU A 462 1.22 20.17 -7.20
CA LEU A 462 2.57 20.56 -7.59
C LEU A 462 2.55 21.76 -8.55
N LYS A 463 1.79 21.67 -9.66
CA LYS A 463 1.67 22.76 -10.62
C LYS A 463 1.09 24.02 -9.97
N SER A 464 0.02 23.88 -9.17
CA SER A 464 -0.64 25.00 -8.49
C SER A 464 0.28 25.70 -7.49
N ALA A 465 0.92 24.94 -6.59
CA ALA A 465 1.79 25.48 -5.55
C ALA A 465 3.02 26.15 -6.15
N TYR A 466 3.62 25.56 -7.20
CA TYR A 466 4.74 26.17 -7.92
C TYR A 466 4.33 27.51 -8.54
N THR A 467 3.20 27.54 -9.25
CA THR A 467 2.70 28.75 -9.91
C THR A 467 2.33 29.83 -8.91
N TYR A 468 1.65 29.44 -7.82
CA TYR A 468 1.34 30.30 -6.68
C TYR A 468 2.62 30.91 -6.09
N LEU A 469 3.62 30.09 -5.77
CA LEU A 469 4.88 30.55 -5.19
C LEU A 469 5.60 31.55 -6.11
N GLN A 470 5.65 31.28 -7.42
CA GLN A 470 6.20 32.19 -8.42
C GLN A 470 5.49 33.55 -8.43
N GLN A 471 4.16 33.58 -8.32
CA GLN A 471 3.38 34.83 -8.26
C GLN A 471 3.59 35.57 -6.93
N MET A 472 3.59 34.84 -5.81
CA MET A 472 3.76 35.41 -4.48
C MET A 472 5.14 36.05 -4.28
N LEU A 473 6.19 35.49 -4.89
CA LEU A 473 7.54 36.04 -4.85
C LEU A 473 7.70 37.35 -5.64
N GLN A 474 6.74 37.71 -6.48
CA GLN A 474 6.72 38.97 -7.25
C GLN A 474 5.84 40.04 -6.60
N LEU A 475 5.24 39.78 -5.43
CA LEU A 475 4.34 40.73 -4.78
C LEU A 475 5.04 42.03 -4.40
N GLU A 476 6.29 41.97 -3.95
CA GLU A 476 7.05 43.17 -3.56
C GLU A 476 7.15 44.19 -4.71
N GLU A 477 7.32 43.71 -5.95
CA GLU A 477 7.41 44.55 -7.13
C GLU A 477 6.03 44.94 -7.69
N LYS A 478 5.10 43.97 -7.75
CA LYS A 478 3.80 44.16 -8.44
C LYS A 478 2.71 44.78 -7.55
N HIS A 479 2.73 44.49 -6.26
CA HIS A 479 1.72 44.85 -5.26
C HIS A 479 2.38 45.15 -3.91
N PRO A 480 3.25 46.19 -3.82
CA PRO A 480 4.06 46.47 -2.63
C PRO A 480 3.21 46.64 -1.36
N GLU A 481 2.02 47.23 -1.47
CA GLU A 481 1.06 47.39 -0.38
C GLU A 481 0.53 46.05 0.16
N VAL A 482 0.27 45.08 -0.73
CA VAL A 482 -0.16 43.73 -0.33
C VAL A 482 1.01 42.97 0.28
N HIS A 483 2.21 43.10 -0.30
CA HIS A 483 3.42 42.50 0.25
C HIS A 483 3.70 42.99 1.68
N ALA A 484 3.67 44.31 1.91
CA ALA A 484 3.84 44.89 3.24
C ALA A 484 2.78 44.39 4.23
N ALA A 485 1.51 44.33 3.81
CA ALA A 485 0.43 43.80 4.64
C ALA A 485 0.66 42.32 5.01
N PHE A 486 1.11 41.48 4.06
CA PHE A 486 1.41 40.08 4.30
C PHE A 486 2.59 39.87 5.23
N LYS A 487 3.66 40.67 5.07
CA LYS A 487 4.82 40.71 5.98
C LYS A 487 4.42 41.06 7.41
N ASN A 488 3.42 41.93 7.58
CA ASN A 488 2.83 42.26 8.87
C ASN A 488 1.83 41.21 9.38
N GLY A 489 1.66 40.07 8.70
CA GLY A 489 0.81 38.97 9.15
C GLY A 489 -0.68 39.11 8.82
N ASN A 490 -1.04 39.95 7.83
CA ASN A 490 -2.42 40.05 7.34
C ASN A 490 -2.80 38.98 6.29
N HIS A 491 -1.87 38.10 5.91
CA HIS A 491 -2.17 36.98 5.01
C HIS A 491 -3.02 35.88 5.68
N VAL A 492 -3.20 35.95 7.00
CA VAL A 492 -4.04 35.04 7.80
C VAL A 492 -5.18 35.82 8.44
N ILE A 493 -6.21 35.11 8.90
CA ILE A 493 -7.37 35.69 9.61
C ILE A 493 -7.35 35.21 11.06
N ARG A 494 -7.61 36.13 12.00
CA ARG A 494 -7.66 35.83 13.44
C ARG A 494 -9.07 35.99 13.97
N ARG A 495 -9.62 34.95 14.59
CA ARG A 495 -10.96 35.00 15.24
C ARG A 495 -10.91 35.35 16.71
N SER A 496 -9.71 35.40 17.30
CA SER A 496 -9.46 35.81 18.68
C SER A 496 -8.25 36.74 18.69
N ASP A 497 -8.17 37.60 19.70
CA ASP A 497 -7.05 38.52 19.87
C ASP A 497 -5.89 37.79 20.56
N ARG A 498 -5.19 36.94 19.79
CA ARG A 498 -4.03 36.17 20.25
C ARG A 498 -3.03 36.02 19.11
N PHE A 499 -1.75 36.03 19.45
CA PHE A 499 -0.66 35.84 18.49
C PHE A 499 -0.80 34.52 17.70
N TRP A 500 -0.94 33.38 18.40
CA TRP A 500 -1.11 32.02 17.84
C TRP A 500 -2.54 31.71 17.32
N ALA A 501 -3.29 32.71 16.86
CA ALA A 501 -4.68 32.54 16.39
C ALA A 501 -4.87 32.66 14.88
N GLY A 502 -3.79 32.80 14.11
CA GLY A 502 -3.86 32.86 12.66
C GLY A 502 -4.45 31.57 12.06
N LEU A 503 -5.27 31.75 11.03
CA LEU A 503 -5.90 30.69 10.25
C LEU A 503 -5.89 31.09 8.78
N SER A 504 -5.70 30.12 7.89
CA SER A 504 -5.82 30.34 6.45
C SER A 504 -7.24 30.80 6.08
N THR A 505 -7.33 31.63 5.06
CA THR A 505 -8.60 32.23 4.59
C THR A 505 -9.63 31.17 4.19
N ASP A 506 -9.20 30.10 3.52
CA ASP A 506 -10.05 28.97 3.12
C ASP A 506 -10.52 28.10 4.29
N LEU A 507 -9.78 28.05 5.40
CA LEU A 507 -10.29 27.42 6.63
C LEU A 507 -11.38 28.27 7.28
N ILE A 508 -11.33 29.59 7.18
CA ILE A 508 -12.34 30.48 7.73
C ILE A 508 -13.68 30.30 7.02
N ILE A 509 -13.70 30.27 5.68
CA ILE A 509 -14.96 30.07 4.94
C ILE A 509 -15.58 28.70 5.26
N GLU A 510 -14.76 27.65 5.39
CA GLU A 510 -15.24 26.33 5.78
C GLU A 510 -15.85 26.33 7.19
N GLN A 511 -15.20 26.99 8.15
CA GLN A 511 -15.66 27.04 9.54
C GLN A 511 -16.88 27.94 9.75
N VAL A 512 -16.95 29.06 9.04
CA VAL A 512 -17.89 30.15 9.33
C VAL A 512 -19.11 30.11 8.40
N LEU A 513 -18.90 29.88 7.10
CA LEU A 513 -20.00 29.78 6.13
C LEU A 513 -20.43 28.34 5.91
N MET A 514 -19.53 27.46 5.44
CA MET A 514 -19.91 26.13 4.95
C MET A 514 -20.47 25.24 6.06
N ARG A 515 -19.82 25.21 7.23
CA ARG A 515 -20.32 24.48 8.40
C ARG A 515 -21.68 24.99 8.86
N SER A 516 -21.90 26.30 8.84
CA SER A 516 -23.15 26.93 9.27
C SER A 516 -24.30 26.61 8.30
N VAL A 517 -24.03 26.60 6.99
CA VAL A 517 -25.00 26.19 5.96
C VAL A 517 -25.45 24.74 6.13
N LYS A 518 -24.53 23.85 6.55
CA LYS A 518 -24.73 22.40 6.76
C LYS A 518 -25.29 22.04 8.15
N ALA A 519 -25.41 23.00 9.06
CA ALA A 519 -25.93 22.78 10.41
C ALA A 519 -27.43 22.46 10.40
N THR A 520 -27.95 21.88 11.50
CA THR A 520 -29.36 21.48 11.62
C THR A 520 -30.34 22.62 11.35
N GLY A 521 -30.07 23.83 11.85
CA GLY A 521 -30.86 25.03 11.56
C GLY A 521 -30.36 25.88 10.38
N GLY A 522 -29.39 25.38 9.61
CA GLY A 522 -28.84 26.01 8.41
C GLY A 522 -29.75 25.86 7.18
N LEU A 523 -29.31 26.41 6.04
CA LEU A 523 -30.09 26.43 4.79
C LEU A 523 -30.43 25.02 4.27
N THR A 524 -29.55 24.05 4.52
CA THR A 524 -29.65 22.69 3.95
C THR A 524 -30.60 21.75 4.70
N ARG A 525 -31.06 22.08 5.91
CA ARG A 525 -31.79 21.13 6.80
C ARG A 525 -33.04 21.68 7.48
N GLY A 526 -33.60 22.80 7.02
CA GLY A 526 -34.89 23.27 7.57
C GLY A 526 -35.49 24.57 7.07
N ARG A 527 -34.85 25.31 6.14
CA ARG A 527 -35.30 26.66 5.74
C ARG A 527 -35.65 26.86 4.26
N GLY A 528 -35.37 25.89 3.39
CA GLY A 528 -35.45 26.07 1.93
C GLY A 528 -34.23 26.80 1.36
N LEU A 529 -34.05 26.71 0.04
CA LEU A 529 -32.90 27.26 -0.70
C LEU A 529 -33.33 28.32 -1.74
N THR A 530 -34.50 28.93 -1.58
CA THR A 530 -34.92 30.02 -2.47
C THR A 530 -33.99 31.23 -2.31
N GLU A 531 -33.89 32.07 -3.34
CA GLU A 531 -33.00 33.24 -3.32
C GLU A 531 -33.28 34.18 -2.13
N ALA A 532 -34.57 34.42 -1.82
CA ALA A 532 -34.98 35.23 -0.68
C ALA A 532 -34.62 34.61 0.68
N GLU A 533 -34.66 33.28 0.81
CA GLU A 533 -34.27 32.57 2.04
C GLU A 533 -32.75 32.59 2.24
N ARG A 534 -31.99 32.37 1.15
CA ARG A 534 -30.53 32.48 1.17
C ARG A 534 -30.09 33.89 1.55
N ALA A 535 -30.64 34.91 0.88
CA ALA A 535 -30.34 36.31 1.16
C ALA A 535 -30.63 36.68 2.62
N ARG A 536 -31.82 36.33 3.11
CA ARG A 536 -32.22 36.60 4.50
C ARG A 536 -31.28 35.93 5.50
N TRP A 537 -30.95 34.66 5.30
CA TRP A 537 -30.10 33.90 6.21
C TRP A 537 -28.67 34.45 6.22
N ILE A 538 -28.06 34.65 5.05
CA ILE A 538 -26.67 35.11 4.93
C ILE A 538 -26.51 36.54 5.46
N LEU A 539 -27.39 37.46 5.03
CA LEU A 539 -27.24 38.88 5.32
C LEU A 539 -27.67 39.25 6.75
N SER A 540 -28.48 38.42 7.41
CA SER A 540 -28.83 38.63 8.84
C SER A 540 -27.87 37.96 9.81
N MET A 541 -27.01 37.04 9.34
CA MET A 541 -26.12 36.26 10.20
C MET A 541 -25.27 37.11 11.16
N PRO A 542 -24.61 38.20 10.72
CA PRO A 542 -23.82 39.03 11.63
C PRO A 542 -24.63 39.66 12.74
N ALA A 543 -25.77 40.29 12.43
CA ALA A 543 -26.66 40.87 13.45
C ALA A 543 -27.18 39.82 14.44
N CYS A 544 -27.48 38.61 13.96
CA CYS A 544 -27.87 37.50 14.84
C CYS A 544 -26.72 37.01 15.72
N ALA A 545 -25.48 37.02 15.23
CA ALA A 545 -24.30 36.65 16.00
C ALA A 545 -23.99 37.70 17.08
N ASP A 546 -24.09 38.98 16.75
CA ASP A 546 -23.89 40.09 17.69
C ASP A 546 -24.94 40.05 18.81
N MET A 547 -26.21 39.87 18.45
CA MET A 547 -27.29 39.69 19.45
C MET A 547 -27.02 38.47 20.35
N ASN A 548 -26.55 37.36 19.79
CA ASN A 548 -26.22 36.17 20.57
C ASN A 548 -25.02 36.40 21.50
N ASN A 549 -24.02 37.17 21.11
CA ASN A 549 -22.89 37.54 21.96
C ASN A 549 -23.34 38.50 23.08
N ALA A 550 -24.13 39.52 22.74
CA ALA A 550 -24.68 40.47 23.71
C ALA A 550 -25.58 39.79 24.74
N ILE A 551 -26.39 38.80 24.33
CA ILE A 551 -27.21 38.01 25.26
C ILE A 551 -26.34 37.15 26.18
N GLN A 552 -25.27 36.55 25.67
CA GLN A 552 -24.33 35.77 26.50
C GLN A 552 -23.68 36.65 27.56
N GLU A 553 -23.19 37.83 27.16
CA GLU A 553 -22.61 38.82 28.05
C GLU A 553 -23.64 39.30 29.08
N PHE A 554 -24.84 39.68 28.64
CA PHE A 554 -25.93 40.11 29.50
C PHE A 554 -26.35 39.04 30.52
N CYS A 555 -26.43 37.78 30.11
CA CYS A 555 -26.81 36.68 30.99
C CYS A 555 -25.65 36.19 31.87
N GLY A 556 -24.42 36.65 31.66
CA GLY A 556 -23.22 36.08 32.28
C GLY A 556 -23.01 34.59 31.96
N VAL A 557 -23.67 34.09 30.91
CA VAL A 557 -23.57 32.69 30.46
C VAL A 557 -22.72 32.70 29.20
N ASP A 558 -21.42 32.53 29.39
CA ASP A 558 -20.49 32.54 28.29
C ASP A 558 -20.38 31.13 27.68
N PHE A 559 -20.92 30.93 26.48
CA PHE A 559 -20.79 29.66 25.74
C PHE A 559 -19.48 29.62 24.93
N HIS A 560 -18.58 30.57 25.10
CA HIS A 560 -17.26 30.51 24.51
C HIS A 560 -16.55 29.20 24.90
N THR A 561 -15.91 28.57 23.92
CA THR A 561 -14.91 27.53 24.20
C THR A 561 -13.87 28.14 25.13
N SER A 562 -13.60 27.47 26.26
CA SER A 562 -12.57 27.83 27.24
C SER A 562 -11.39 28.59 26.62
N SER A 563 -10.90 29.62 27.32
CA SER A 563 -9.68 30.33 26.95
C SER A 563 -8.49 29.39 26.81
N GLN A 564 -8.54 28.21 27.44
CA GLN A 564 -7.57 27.14 27.33
C GLN A 564 -7.69 26.39 25.99
N HIS A 565 -6.56 26.18 25.30
CA HIS A 565 -6.54 25.35 24.10
C HIS A 565 -7.01 23.92 24.43
N LYS A 566 -7.76 23.29 23.52
CA LYS A 566 -8.28 21.92 23.69
C LYS A 566 -7.18 20.88 23.99
N GLU A 567 -5.93 21.16 23.61
CA GLU A 567 -4.76 20.28 23.83
C GLU A 567 -4.08 20.50 25.18
N SER A 568 -4.48 21.55 25.91
CA SER A 568 -4.00 21.84 27.25
C SER A 568 -5.00 21.40 28.33
N SER A 569 -6.15 20.83 27.96
CA SER A 569 -7.11 20.29 28.93
C SER A 569 -6.60 18.99 29.54
N GLY A 570 -6.79 18.79 30.84
CA GLY A 570 -6.31 17.58 31.55
C GLY A 570 -6.78 16.26 30.90
N SER A 571 -8.04 16.22 30.43
CA SER A 571 -8.59 15.06 29.71
C SER A 571 -7.90 14.77 28.37
N ARG A 572 -7.42 15.79 27.66
CA ARG A 572 -6.70 15.60 26.40
C ARG A 572 -5.26 15.20 26.65
N ILE A 573 -4.62 15.81 27.64
CA ILE A 573 -3.26 15.47 28.09
C ILE A 573 -3.16 14.00 28.47
N GLU A 574 -4.11 13.50 29.28
CA GLU A 574 -4.13 12.10 29.72
C GLU A 574 -4.39 11.15 28.54
N ARG A 575 -5.34 11.48 27.66
CA ARG A 575 -5.62 10.65 26.48
C ARG A 575 -4.41 10.57 25.54
N ASP A 576 -3.72 11.67 25.32
CA ASP A 576 -2.55 11.72 24.44
C ASP A 576 -1.38 10.94 25.05
N HIS A 577 -1.23 10.95 26.37
CA HIS A 577 -0.27 10.09 27.08
C HIS A 577 -0.58 8.60 26.87
N LYS A 578 -1.82 8.17 27.12
CA LYS A 578 -2.24 6.77 26.92
C LYS A 578 -2.05 6.30 25.48
N ASP A 579 -2.48 7.09 24.50
CA ASP A 579 -2.35 6.76 23.09
C ASP A 579 -0.88 6.68 22.66
N MET A 580 -0.02 7.56 23.18
CA MET A 580 1.43 7.51 22.93
C MET A 580 2.06 6.23 23.49
N GLN A 581 1.69 5.80 24.71
CA GLN A 581 2.20 4.54 25.28
C GLN A 581 1.82 3.33 24.42
N ALA A 582 0.61 3.31 23.85
CA ALA A 582 0.21 2.26 22.91
C ALA A 582 1.09 2.25 21.65
N ILE A 583 1.42 3.42 21.10
CA ILE A 583 2.33 3.55 19.94
C ILE A 583 3.75 3.09 20.30
N ILE A 584 4.29 3.50 21.45
CA ILE A 584 5.64 3.09 21.89
C ILE A 584 5.70 1.58 22.07
N SER A 585 4.72 0.97 22.75
CA SER A 585 4.64 -0.48 22.94
C SER A 585 4.60 -1.25 21.61
N PHE A 586 3.88 -0.71 20.62
CA PHE A 586 3.85 -1.26 19.27
C PHE A 586 5.23 -1.24 18.60
N LEU A 587 5.94 -0.10 18.68
CA LEU A 587 7.24 0.12 18.05
C LEU A 587 8.40 -0.61 18.74
N GLN A 588 8.32 -0.89 20.05
CA GLN A 588 9.36 -1.62 20.79
C GLN A 588 9.69 -2.98 20.14
N HIS A 589 8.69 -3.69 19.63
CA HIS A 589 8.85 -4.98 18.96
C HIS A 589 9.02 -4.86 17.44
N ARG A 590 8.94 -3.64 16.90
CA ARG A 590 8.84 -3.33 15.46
C ARG A 590 9.69 -2.11 15.11
N ASP A 591 10.91 -2.09 15.62
CA ASP A 591 11.79 -0.93 15.52
C ASP A 591 12.07 -0.59 14.04
N PRO A 592 11.62 0.57 13.53
CA PRO A 592 11.93 1.01 12.18
C PRO A 592 13.43 1.31 11.98
N PHE A 593 14.18 1.48 13.07
CA PHE A 593 15.61 1.76 13.12
C PHE A 593 16.44 0.54 13.54
N ALA A 594 15.87 -0.67 13.46
CA ALA A 594 16.65 -1.90 13.63
C ALA A 594 17.72 -2.03 12.53
N ASP A 595 18.87 -2.62 12.87
CA ASP A 595 20.00 -2.85 11.96
C ASP A 595 19.65 -3.90 10.89
N ASP A 596 18.94 -3.45 9.86
CA ASP A 596 18.48 -4.24 8.72
C ASP A 596 18.51 -3.37 7.45
N PRO A 597 19.29 -3.74 6.42
CA PRO A 597 19.44 -2.95 5.20
C PRO A 597 18.19 -2.97 4.30
N SER A 598 17.22 -3.85 4.57
CA SER A 598 16.01 -3.99 3.76
C SER A 598 15.01 -2.85 3.99
N LEU A 599 14.19 -2.57 2.97
CA LEU A 599 13.01 -1.73 3.09
C LEU A 599 11.82 -2.64 3.39
N ARG A 600 11.22 -2.55 4.59
CA ARG A 600 10.14 -3.45 5.01
C ARG A 600 8.98 -2.73 5.68
N ASN A 601 7.83 -3.39 5.65
CA ASN A 601 6.67 -3.02 6.47
C ASN A 601 6.95 -3.42 7.93
N ILE A 602 6.85 -2.48 8.86
CA ILE A 602 7.24 -2.72 10.26
C ILE A 602 6.26 -3.62 11.04
N GLU A 603 4.98 -3.70 10.65
CA GLU A 603 3.99 -4.58 11.30
C GLU A 603 4.11 -6.02 10.81
N THR A 604 4.27 -6.20 9.50
CA THR A 604 4.19 -7.52 8.85
C THR A 604 5.54 -8.12 8.53
N GLY A 605 6.63 -7.34 8.57
CA GLY A 605 7.97 -7.76 8.18
C GLY A 605 8.13 -7.99 6.67
N VAL A 606 7.12 -7.67 5.86
CA VAL A 606 7.15 -7.85 4.40
C VAL A 606 8.19 -6.91 3.78
N ILE A 607 9.17 -7.47 3.09
CA ILE A 607 10.20 -6.72 2.36
C ILE A 607 9.64 -6.20 1.04
N ALA A 608 9.95 -4.94 0.74
CA ALA A 608 9.59 -4.26 -0.49
C ALA A 608 10.35 -4.82 -1.71
N ASP A 609 9.72 -4.78 -2.88
CA ASP A 609 10.36 -5.12 -4.16
C ASP A 609 11.57 -4.20 -4.45
N GLN A 610 12.54 -4.70 -5.23
CA GLN A 610 13.74 -3.93 -5.61
C GLN A 610 13.40 -2.63 -6.36
N LYS A 611 12.24 -2.56 -7.04
CA LYS A 611 11.75 -1.37 -7.74
C LYS A 611 11.24 -0.27 -6.80
N VAL A 612 10.93 -0.60 -5.54
CA VAL A 612 10.45 0.37 -4.54
C VAL A 612 11.60 1.27 -4.14
N ASN A 613 11.39 2.60 -4.22
CA ASN A 613 12.39 3.63 -3.93
C ASN A 613 11.82 4.79 -3.11
N VAL A 614 10.71 4.57 -2.39
CA VAL A 614 10.01 5.60 -1.62
C VAL A 614 10.82 6.16 -0.44
N ASP A 615 11.83 5.44 0.00
CA ASP A 615 12.88 5.89 0.93
C ASP A 615 13.70 7.08 0.40
N LYS A 616 13.59 7.42 -0.90
CA LYS A 616 14.28 8.55 -1.56
C LYS A 616 13.31 9.57 -2.17
N ALA A 617 12.09 9.68 -1.64
CA ALA A 617 11.05 10.51 -2.24
C ALA A 617 11.44 12.00 -2.33
N LYS A 618 12.11 12.57 -1.31
CA LYS A 618 12.59 13.96 -1.36
C LYS A 618 13.56 14.21 -2.52
N GLU A 619 14.53 13.33 -2.72
CA GLU A 619 15.51 13.42 -3.82
C GLU A 619 14.83 13.31 -5.20
N ILE A 620 13.94 12.31 -5.37
CA ILE A 620 13.19 12.10 -6.60
C ILE A 620 12.34 13.33 -6.92
N GLY A 621 11.63 13.84 -5.91
CA GLY A 621 10.81 15.03 -6.03
C GLY A 621 11.59 16.28 -6.42
N THR A 622 12.76 16.47 -5.82
CA THR A 622 13.63 17.62 -6.09
C THR A 622 14.06 17.64 -7.56
N LYS A 623 14.44 16.49 -8.12
CA LYS A 623 14.77 16.36 -9.55
C LYS A 623 13.59 16.73 -10.45
N ILE A 624 12.38 16.26 -10.13
CA ILE A 624 11.18 16.61 -10.90
C ILE A 624 10.92 18.13 -10.85
N VAL A 625 11.05 18.75 -9.67
CA VAL A 625 10.84 20.20 -9.49
C VAL A 625 11.87 21.01 -10.28
N GLN A 626 13.13 20.59 -10.29
CA GLN A 626 14.18 21.22 -11.10
C GLN A 626 13.88 21.10 -12.60
N ASP A 627 13.46 19.92 -13.06
CA ASP A 627 13.09 19.67 -14.46
C ASP A 627 11.86 20.45 -14.93
N MET A 628 11.07 21.02 -14.02
CA MET A 628 9.91 21.84 -14.36
C MET A 628 10.27 23.26 -14.79
N ALA A 629 11.43 23.77 -14.38
CA ALA A 629 11.86 25.12 -14.72
C ALA A 629 12.07 25.27 -16.25
N GLY A 630 11.67 26.42 -16.79
CA GLY A 630 11.74 26.74 -18.21
C GLY A 630 10.63 26.14 -19.08
N LYS A 631 9.77 25.27 -18.54
CA LYS A 631 8.69 24.62 -19.31
C LYS A 631 7.37 25.34 -19.14
N ASN A 632 6.52 25.25 -20.16
CA ASN A 632 5.14 25.72 -20.08
C ASN A 632 4.29 24.75 -19.23
N VAL A 633 3.45 25.29 -18.36
CA VAL A 633 2.55 24.52 -17.46
C VAL A 633 1.68 23.51 -18.23
N SER A 634 1.23 23.88 -19.44
CA SER A 634 0.37 23.04 -20.29
C SER A 634 1.11 21.87 -20.94
N GLU A 635 2.42 22.01 -21.18
CA GLU A 635 3.29 20.99 -21.77
C GLU A 635 3.83 19.99 -20.74
N LEU A 636 3.77 20.35 -19.45
CA LEU A 636 4.21 19.47 -18.36
C LEU A 636 3.35 18.21 -18.28
N SER A 637 3.94 17.09 -18.67
CA SER A 637 3.44 15.75 -18.47
C SER A 637 4.35 14.99 -17.50
N PHE A 638 3.76 14.34 -16.50
CA PHE A 638 4.48 13.58 -15.49
C PHE A 638 4.28 12.09 -15.75
N LYS A 639 5.36 11.36 -15.97
CA LYS A 639 5.28 9.90 -16.10
C LYS A 639 5.31 9.28 -14.71
N ARG A 640 4.45 8.28 -14.48
CA ARG A 640 4.43 7.53 -13.21
C ARG A 640 5.78 6.87 -12.88
N CYS A 641 6.56 6.49 -13.89
CA CYS A 641 7.90 5.92 -13.71
C CYS A 641 8.95 6.91 -13.19
N GLN A 642 8.68 8.22 -13.24
CA GLN A 642 9.56 9.25 -12.69
C GLN A 642 9.23 9.57 -11.22
N GLN A 643 8.08 9.13 -10.72
CA GLN A 643 7.60 9.37 -9.35
C GLN A 643 8.13 8.29 -8.39
N ALA A 644 7.99 8.52 -7.07
CA ALA A 644 8.39 7.53 -6.08
C ALA A 644 7.49 6.28 -6.18
N THR A 645 8.12 5.12 -6.22
CA THR A 645 7.45 3.83 -6.20
C THR A 645 7.26 3.39 -4.75
N THR A 646 6.02 3.36 -4.29
CA THR A 646 5.64 3.04 -2.90
C THR A 646 5.63 1.54 -2.63
N MET A 647 5.59 1.14 -1.36
CA MET A 647 5.49 -0.28 -0.96
C MET A 647 4.15 -0.93 -1.32
N ASN A 648 3.18 -0.16 -1.80
CA ASN A 648 1.87 -0.64 -2.22
C ASN A 648 1.83 -1.05 -3.70
N ILE A 649 2.91 -1.62 -4.21
CA ILE A 649 2.88 -2.33 -5.49
C ILE A 649 1.91 -3.50 -5.31
N LYS A 650 0.66 -3.30 -5.74
CA LYS A 650 -0.14 -4.43 -6.22
C LYS A 650 0.76 -5.13 -7.22
N THR A 651 0.99 -6.42 -7.02
CA THR A 651 1.57 -7.33 -8.02
C THR A 651 0.72 -7.27 -9.28
N ALA A 652 0.88 -6.19 -10.04
CA ALA A 652 0.58 -6.18 -11.45
C ALA A 652 1.61 -7.14 -12.01
N ILE A 653 1.12 -8.30 -12.43
CA ILE A 653 1.89 -9.26 -13.20
C ILE A 653 2.41 -8.49 -14.41
N GLN A 654 3.68 -8.10 -14.34
CA GLN A 654 4.47 -7.73 -15.51
C GLN A 654 5.22 -8.99 -15.89
N VAL A 655 4.79 -9.61 -16.99
CA VAL A 655 5.62 -10.52 -17.76
C VAL A 655 6.32 -9.65 -18.81
N ASP A 656 7.63 -9.80 -18.93
CA ASP A 656 8.52 -9.04 -19.83
C ASP A 656 7.91 -8.82 -21.23
N GLY A 657 7.43 -7.60 -21.47
CA GLY A 657 7.10 -7.08 -22.81
C GLY A 657 6.33 -8.04 -23.71
N ASP A 658 5.00 -8.06 -23.59
CA ASP A 658 4.05 -8.77 -24.45
C ASP A 658 4.15 -10.31 -24.49
N SER A 659 3.39 -10.98 -23.61
CA SER A 659 3.00 -12.38 -23.80
C SER A 659 1.50 -12.47 -24.13
N PHE A 660 1.16 -12.84 -25.36
CA PHE A 660 -0.21 -13.27 -25.70
C PHE A 660 -0.36 -14.74 -25.35
N ASP A 661 -1.20 -15.06 -24.37
CA ASP A 661 -1.62 -16.42 -24.09
C ASP A 661 -2.58 -16.88 -25.19
N VAL A 662 -2.04 -17.50 -26.24
CA VAL A 662 -2.84 -18.11 -27.31
C VAL A 662 -3.09 -19.56 -26.92
N ASP A 663 -4.36 -19.92 -26.76
CA ASP A 663 -4.79 -21.29 -26.48
C ASP A 663 -4.08 -22.29 -27.44
N PRO A 664 -3.28 -23.25 -26.91
CA PRO A 664 -2.59 -24.25 -27.71
C PRO A 664 -3.51 -25.02 -28.67
N GLN A 665 -4.76 -25.24 -28.27
CA GLN A 665 -5.76 -25.91 -29.11
C GLN A 665 -6.18 -25.05 -30.31
N LEU A 666 -6.35 -23.75 -30.09
CA LEU A 666 -6.69 -22.78 -31.14
C LEU A 666 -5.53 -22.58 -32.12
N LEU A 667 -4.29 -22.53 -31.61
CA LEU A 667 -3.09 -22.44 -32.43
C LEU A 667 -2.92 -23.69 -33.30
N PHE A 668 -3.14 -24.88 -32.74
CA PHE A 668 -3.11 -26.15 -33.47
C PHE A 668 -4.11 -26.21 -34.61
N GLN A 669 -5.36 -25.83 -34.37
CA GLN A 669 -6.38 -25.76 -35.42
C GLN A 669 -6.00 -24.79 -36.55
N ARG A 670 -5.46 -23.62 -36.20
CA ARG A 670 -5.05 -22.60 -37.19
C ARG A 670 -3.88 -23.07 -38.05
N LEU A 671 -2.86 -23.67 -37.45
CA LEU A 671 -1.67 -24.13 -38.17
C LEU A 671 -1.99 -25.34 -39.05
N ILE A 672 -2.81 -26.29 -38.58
CA ILE A 672 -3.29 -27.41 -39.41
C ILE A 672 -4.08 -26.88 -40.62
N THR A 673 -5.02 -25.95 -40.42
CA THR A 673 -5.79 -25.38 -41.53
C THR A 673 -4.91 -24.57 -42.48
N ALA A 674 -3.95 -23.79 -41.98
CA ALA A 674 -3.02 -23.03 -42.80
C ALA A 674 -2.07 -23.92 -43.61
N SER A 675 -1.74 -25.11 -43.09
CA SER A 675 -0.90 -26.09 -43.81
C SER A 675 -1.62 -26.78 -44.98
N CYS A 676 -2.96 -26.68 -45.06
CA CYS A 676 -3.72 -27.27 -46.16
C CYS A 676 -3.32 -26.65 -47.51
N GLY A 677 -2.70 -27.45 -48.38
CA GLY A 677 -2.23 -27.04 -49.71
C GLY A 677 -0.81 -26.50 -49.76
N MET A 678 -0.07 -26.47 -48.63
CA MET A 678 1.31 -25.98 -48.57
C MET A 678 2.39 -27.10 -48.63
N TYR A 679 2.02 -28.35 -48.37
CA TYR A 679 2.94 -29.50 -48.33
C TYR A 679 2.34 -30.71 -49.06
N ASP A 680 3.18 -31.43 -49.82
CA ASP A 680 2.81 -32.64 -50.55
C ASP A 680 2.59 -33.84 -49.60
N ASP A 681 3.47 -34.01 -48.61
CA ASP A 681 3.26 -34.98 -47.52
C ASP A 681 2.79 -34.28 -46.24
N LYS A 682 1.49 -34.45 -45.95
CA LYS A 682 0.85 -33.91 -44.74
C LYS A 682 1.37 -34.54 -43.44
N LYS A 683 2.21 -35.57 -43.48
CA LYS A 683 2.84 -36.16 -42.28
C LYS A 683 4.02 -35.34 -41.78
N GLU A 684 4.71 -34.58 -42.64
CA GLU A 684 5.92 -33.85 -42.25
C GLU A 684 5.65 -32.78 -41.18
N ILE A 685 4.48 -32.15 -41.21
CA ILE A 685 4.09 -31.13 -40.22
C ILE A 685 3.86 -31.71 -38.81
N PHE A 686 3.59 -33.03 -38.68
CA PHE A 686 3.35 -33.69 -37.39
C PHE A 686 4.63 -34.02 -36.62
N ARG A 687 5.80 -33.78 -37.21
CA ARG A 687 7.08 -33.71 -36.48
C ARG A 687 7.16 -32.47 -35.58
N TYR A 688 6.33 -31.46 -35.84
CA TYR A 688 6.19 -30.26 -35.03
C TYR A 688 4.96 -30.39 -34.10
N GLU A 689 5.00 -29.71 -32.96
CA GLU A 689 3.85 -29.74 -32.03
C GLU A 689 2.64 -28.98 -32.58
N LEU A 690 2.86 -28.06 -33.52
CA LEU A 690 1.84 -27.17 -34.10
C LEU A 690 1.09 -26.38 -33.03
N CYS A 691 1.76 -26.09 -31.91
CA CYS A 691 1.28 -25.25 -30.81
C CYS A 691 2.49 -24.76 -29.99
N SER A 692 2.27 -23.90 -28.99
CA SER A 692 3.34 -23.26 -28.21
C SER A 692 4.20 -24.24 -27.39
N HIS A 693 3.69 -25.44 -27.10
CA HIS A 693 4.40 -26.48 -26.35
C HIS A 693 3.75 -27.87 -26.51
N PRO A 694 4.47 -28.98 -26.20
CA PRO A 694 3.95 -30.34 -26.32
C PRO A 694 2.75 -30.63 -25.39
N SER A 695 1.54 -30.43 -25.90
CA SER A 695 0.32 -30.48 -25.08
C SER A 695 0.00 -31.86 -24.52
N SER A 696 0.62 -32.94 -24.98
CA SER A 696 0.49 -34.30 -24.41
C SER A 696 1.33 -34.50 -23.14
N LEU A 697 2.35 -33.67 -22.90
CA LEU A 697 3.24 -33.72 -21.74
C LEU A 697 3.12 -32.48 -20.85
N PHE A 698 2.63 -31.36 -21.39
CA PHE A 698 2.46 -30.09 -20.70
C PHE A 698 0.98 -29.64 -20.73
N ASP A 699 0.54 -28.97 -19.68
CA ASP A 699 -0.82 -28.41 -19.59
C ASP A 699 -0.96 -27.11 -20.41
N SER A 700 -2.14 -26.47 -20.38
CA SER A 700 -2.40 -25.24 -21.14
C SER A 700 -1.49 -24.08 -20.74
N SER A 701 -0.98 -24.06 -19.50
CA SER A 701 -0.07 -23.04 -18.99
C SER A 701 1.41 -23.36 -19.28
N GLY A 702 1.69 -24.44 -20.01
CA GLY A 702 3.04 -24.86 -20.35
C GLY A 702 3.81 -25.48 -19.18
N ILE A 703 3.11 -25.92 -18.12
CA ILE A 703 3.66 -26.61 -16.95
C ILE A 703 3.56 -28.13 -17.17
N MET A 704 4.49 -28.93 -16.62
CA MET A 704 4.45 -30.39 -16.73
C MET A 704 3.15 -30.97 -16.15
N ARG A 705 2.47 -31.82 -16.93
CA ARG A 705 1.20 -32.45 -16.53
C ARG A 705 1.38 -33.26 -15.25
N ALA A 706 0.52 -33.01 -14.27
CA ALA A 706 0.47 -33.78 -13.03
C ALA A 706 -0.27 -35.11 -13.24
N SER A 707 0.23 -36.16 -12.60
CA SER A 707 -0.47 -37.43 -12.43
C SER A 707 -1.15 -37.48 -11.05
N ASN A 708 -2.16 -38.33 -10.90
CA ASN A 708 -2.63 -38.69 -9.57
C ASN A 708 -1.58 -39.58 -8.90
N LYS A 709 -0.77 -39.02 -7.99
CA LYS A 709 0.36 -39.72 -7.35
C LYS A 709 -0.06 -41.03 -6.69
N SER A 710 -1.17 -41.04 -5.95
CA SER A 710 -1.65 -42.21 -5.20
C SER A 710 -2.19 -43.34 -6.10
N ALA A 711 -2.38 -43.11 -7.40
CA ALA A 711 -2.90 -44.13 -8.31
C ALA A 711 -1.94 -45.32 -8.50
N LEU A 712 -0.62 -45.10 -8.43
CA LEU A 712 0.34 -46.21 -8.49
C LEU A 712 0.36 -47.01 -7.20
N ALA A 713 0.36 -46.34 -6.05
CA ALA A 713 0.22 -47.00 -4.75
C ALA A 713 -1.08 -47.83 -4.71
N GLY A 714 -2.21 -47.28 -5.17
CA GLY A 714 -3.46 -48.04 -5.30
C GLY A 714 -3.37 -49.24 -6.25
N ALA A 715 -2.68 -49.10 -7.39
CA ALA A 715 -2.49 -50.20 -8.33
C ALA A 715 -1.62 -51.32 -7.75
N ILE A 716 -0.54 -50.98 -7.04
CA ILE A 716 0.34 -51.93 -6.33
C ILE A 716 -0.44 -52.66 -5.23
N TRP A 717 -1.22 -51.92 -4.43
CA TRP A 717 -2.01 -52.48 -3.34
C TRP A 717 -2.98 -53.57 -3.81
N ASN A 718 -3.48 -53.47 -5.05
CA ASN A 718 -4.41 -54.42 -5.63
C ASN A 718 -3.74 -55.67 -6.24
N LEU A 719 -2.42 -55.77 -6.24
CA LEU A 719 -1.69 -56.93 -6.77
C LEU A 719 -1.58 -58.10 -5.79
N GLY A 720 -1.77 -57.86 -4.49
CA GLY A 720 -1.69 -58.90 -3.45
C GLY A 720 -1.70 -58.34 -2.03
N GLU A 721 -1.43 -59.18 -1.03
CA GLU A 721 -1.46 -58.82 0.39
C GLU A 721 -0.24 -57.95 0.78
N CYS A 722 -0.37 -56.63 0.61
CA CYS A 722 0.68 -55.64 0.90
C CYS A 722 0.57 -55.01 2.31
N CYS A 723 -0.41 -55.45 3.12
CA CYS A 723 -0.80 -54.75 4.35
C CYS A 723 -0.34 -55.43 5.65
N ALA A 724 -0.22 -54.60 6.69
CA ALA A 724 -0.29 -55.01 8.08
C ALA A 724 -1.65 -54.61 8.68
N VAL A 725 -2.20 -55.45 9.56
CA VAL A 725 -3.50 -55.21 10.23
C VAL A 725 -3.34 -54.12 11.30
N GLU A 726 -2.26 -54.19 12.07
CA GLU A 726 -1.89 -53.19 13.08
C GLU A 726 -0.36 -53.03 13.12
N LEU A 727 0.10 -51.92 13.70
CA LEU A 727 1.52 -51.77 14.02
C LEU A 727 1.89 -52.72 15.16
N PRO A 728 3.06 -53.38 15.10
CA PRO A 728 3.50 -54.31 16.13
C PRO A 728 3.72 -53.60 17.48
N ALA A 729 3.35 -54.28 18.57
CA ALA A 729 3.43 -53.77 19.95
C ALA A 729 4.88 -53.78 20.51
N VAL A 730 5.87 -53.49 19.67
CA VAL A 730 7.29 -53.44 20.03
C VAL A 730 7.80 -51.98 20.02
N SER A 731 9.04 -51.77 20.45
CA SER A 731 9.67 -50.44 20.40
C SER A 731 9.92 -50.03 18.94
N LEU A 732 9.12 -49.07 18.44
CA LEU A 732 9.19 -48.53 17.08
C LEU A 732 10.10 -47.29 17.01
N LYS A 733 10.80 -47.11 15.88
CA LYS A 733 11.42 -45.84 15.49
C LYS A 733 10.52 -45.12 14.47
N PHE A 734 10.20 -43.85 14.71
CA PHE A 734 9.40 -43.04 13.78
C PHE A 734 10.31 -42.11 12.96
N VAL A 735 10.19 -42.20 11.62
CA VAL A 735 10.82 -41.28 10.67
C VAL A 735 9.71 -40.51 9.94
N LEU A 736 9.70 -39.19 10.09
CA LEU A 736 8.63 -38.32 9.61
C LEU A 736 9.12 -37.49 8.42
N ASP A 737 8.29 -37.46 7.39
CA ASP A 737 8.34 -36.46 6.33
C ASP A 737 7.96 -35.09 6.89
N GLY A 738 8.95 -34.21 7.03
CA GLY A 738 8.78 -32.85 7.52
C GLY A 738 7.95 -31.96 6.59
N GLY A 739 7.95 -32.24 5.28
CA GLY A 739 7.11 -31.55 4.30
C GLY A 739 5.63 -31.88 4.50
N SER A 740 5.31 -33.15 4.72
CA SER A 740 3.96 -33.61 5.10
C SER A 740 3.52 -33.07 6.46
N LEU A 741 4.40 -33.15 7.47
CA LEU A 741 4.17 -32.60 8.81
C LEU A 741 3.80 -31.11 8.72
N LEU A 742 4.55 -30.33 7.96
CA LEU A 742 4.31 -28.90 7.78
C LEU A 742 2.92 -28.60 7.20
N GLN A 743 2.32 -29.48 6.41
CA GLN A 743 0.96 -29.28 5.87
C GLN A 743 -0.14 -29.66 6.88
N ARG A 744 0.19 -30.45 7.90
CA ARG A 744 -0.76 -31.09 8.82
C ARG A 744 -1.54 -30.12 9.72
N LEU A 745 -0.85 -29.16 10.34
CA LEU A 745 -1.43 -28.31 11.38
C LEU A 745 -1.90 -26.96 10.81
N PRO A 746 -3.13 -26.52 11.08
CA PRO A 746 -3.61 -25.21 10.63
C PRO A 746 -2.93 -24.09 11.43
N TRP A 747 -2.64 -22.97 10.78
CA TRP A 747 -2.18 -21.75 11.47
C TRP A 747 -3.38 -20.82 11.68
N ARG A 748 -3.58 -20.32 12.91
CA ARG A 748 -4.60 -19.29 13.14
C ARG A 748 -3.99 -17.92 12.87
N GLN A 749 -4.73 -17.07 12.18
CA GLN A 749 -4.25 -15.74 11.82
C GLN A 749 -4.05 -14.89 13.09
N GLY A 750 -2.85 -14.32 13.25
CA GLY A 750 -2.50 -13.50 14.42
C GLY A 750 -1.81 -14.25 15.57
N GLU A 751 -1.63 -15.57 15.48
CA GLU A 751 -0.75 -16.30 16.42
C GLU A 751 0.72 -15.95 16.19
N SER A 752 1.52 -15.87 17.26
CA SER A 752 2.97 -15.67 17.14
C SER A 752 3.67 -16.88 16.51
N PHE A 753 4.79 -16.66 15.83
CA PHE A 753 5.60 -17.76 15.27
C PHE A 753 6.03 -18.76 16.35
N ASN A 754 6.29 -18.30 17.58
CA ASN A 754 6.58 -19.16 18.73
C ASN A 754 5.39 -20.08 19.07
N SER A 755 4.17 -19.53 19.15
CA SER A 755 2.95 -20.32 19.39
C SER A 755 2.72 -21.36 18.30
N ILE A 756 2.93 -20.97 17.03
CA ILE A 756 2.85 -21.88 15.89
C ILE A 756 3.88 -23.02 16.02
N CYS A 757 5.14 -22.73 16.35
CA CYS A 757 6.17 -23.76 16.53
C CYS A 757 5.82 -24.71 17.67
N LYS A 758 5.35 -24.18 18.81
CA LYS A 758 4.91 -24.98 19.96
C LYS A 758 3.79 -25.96 19.60
N MET A 759 2.87 -25.56 18.73
CA MET A 759 1.81 -26.44 18.23
C MET A 759 2.38 -27.68 17.51
N TYR A 760 3.45 -27.52 16.73
CA TYR A 760 4.13 -28.64 16.05
C TYR A 760 4.89 -29.53 17.04
N THR A 761 5.64 -28.96 17.98
CA THR A 761 6.39 -29.75 18.98
C THR A 761 5.46 -30.58 19.85
N ASP A 762 4.36 -29.98 20.33
CA ASP A 762 3.36 -30.67 21.15
C ASP A 762 2.66 -31.79 20.36
N TYR A 763 2.42 -31.57 19.07
CA TYR A 763 1.81 -32.58 18.20
C TYR A 763 2.73 -33.80 18.02
N VAL A 764 4.00 -33.58 17.69
CA VAL A 764 4.97 -34.66 17.44
C VAL A 764 5.21 -35.45 18.72
N THR A 765 5.47 -34.75 19.84
CA THR A 765 5.72 -35.38 21.14
C THR A 765 4.56 -36.23 21.60
N ARG A 766 3.33 -35.69 21.57
CA ARG A 766 2.13 -36.40 22.05
C ARG A 766 1.84 -37.66 21.24
N LYS A 767 2.11 -37.63 19.92
CA LYS A 767 1.70 -38.69 19.01
C LYS A 767 2.76 -39.76 18.77
N PHE A 768 4.03 -39.37 18.70
CA PHE A 768 5.12 -40.26 18.30
C PHE A 768 6.18 -40.44 19.40
N GLY A 769 6.06 -39.72 20.53
CA GLY A 769 7.12 -39.68 21.53
C GLY A 769 8.38 -39.04 20.94
N THR A 770 9.48 -39.77 20.89
CA THR A 770 10.71 -39.35 20.21
C THR A 770 10.70 -39.78 18.75
N ALA A 771 10.87 -38.81 17.83
CA ALA A 771 10.84 -39.04 16.40
C ALA A 771 12.06 -38.42 15.69
N ILE A 772 12.35 -38.91 14.49
CA ILE A 772 13.32 -38.33 13.56
C ILE A 772 12.53 -37.59 12.46
N ILE A 773 12.72 -36.29 12.32
CA ILE A 773 12.03 -35.46 11.34
C ILE A 773 13.04 -35.04 10.27
N VAL A 774 12.69 -35.24 9.01
CA VAL A 774 13.52 -34.82 7.88
C VAL A 774 12.80 -33.71 7.10
N PHE A 775 13.36 -32.51 7.09
CA PHE A 775 12.86 -31.38 6.33
C PHE A 775 13.56 -31.24 4.99
N ASP A 776 12.83 -30.73 3.99
CA ASP A 776 13.41 -30.29 2.72
C ASP A 776 14.41 -29.14 2.91
N GLY A 777 15.34 -29.03 1.96
CA GLY A 777 16.23 -27.89 1.78
C GLY A 777 15.77 -26.95 0.68
N TYR A 778 15.87 -25.65 0.92
CA TYR A 778 15.52 -24.58 -0.01
C TYR A 778 16.65 -23.54 -0.15
N ALA A 779 17.84 -23.81 0.41
CA ALA A 779 18.95 -22.86 0.49
C ALA A 779 19.90 -22.89 -0.72
N ASN A 780 19.95 -23.98 -1.49
CA ASN A 780 20.97 -24.22 -2.52
C ASN A 780 20.60 -23.76 -3.95
N GLY A 781 19.70 -22.79 -4.10
CA GLY A 781 19.32 -22.25 -5.41
C GLY A 781 18.19 -23.05 -6.09
N SER A 782 18.17 -23.05 -7.43
CA SER A 782 17.09 -23.66 -8.21
C SER A 782 17.20 -25.18 -8.34
N THR A 783 16.07 -25.86 -8.24
CA THR A 783 15.98 -27.33 -8.24
C THR A 783 15.10 -27.84 -9.37
N THR A 784 15.23 -29.13 -9.71
CA THR A 784 14.32 -29.81 -10.66
C THR A 784 12.87 -29.88 -10.15
N LYS A 785 12.62 -29.66 -8.85
CA LYS A 785 11.27 -29.58 -8.26
C LYS A 785 10.67 -28.17 -8.29
N ASP A 786 11.38 -27.14 -8.77
CA ASP A 786 10.85 -25.76 -8.88
C ASP A 786 9.55 -25.67 -9.68
N THR A 787 9.44 -26.51 -10.72
CA THR A 787 8.22 -26.63 -11.55
C THR A 787 7.06 -27.23 -10.74
N ALA A 788 7.34 -28.23 -9.90
CA ALA A 788 6.36 -28.83 -9.00
C ALA A 788 5.94 -27.86 -7.89
N HIS A 789 6.88 -27.09 -7.32
CA HIS A 789 6.59 -26.03 -6.37
C HIS A 789 5.69 -24.95 -6.98
N THR A 790 6.03 -24.47 -8.18
CA THR A 790 5.24 -23.48 -8.93
C THR A 790 3.82 -23.97 -9.23
N ARG A 791 3.66 -25.26 -9.54
CA ARG A 791 2.35 -25.91 -9.73
C ARG A 791 1.55 -25.98 -8.43
N ARG A 792 2.17 -26.36 -7.31
CA ARG A 792 1.51 -26.48 -5.99
C ARG A 792 1.08 -25.12 -5.45
N THR A 793 1.85 -24.07 -5.72
CA THR A 793 1.48 -22.71 -5.34
C THR A 793 0.46 -22.09 -6.29
N LYS A 794 0.11 -22.73 -7.41
CA LYS A 794 -0.81 -22.19 -8.44
C LYS A 794 -0.39 -20.79 -8.93
N GLY A 795 0.92 -20.51 -8.97
CA GLY A 795 1.45 -19.19 -9.29
C GLY A 795 1.32 -18.14 -8.17
N ILE A 796 0.89 -18.52 -6.95
CA ILE A 796 0.93 -17.64 -5.77
C ILE A 796 2.39 -17.40 -5.42
N VAL A 797 2.82 -16.14 -5.51
CA VAL A 797 4.13 -15.69 -5.04
C VAL A 797 3.94 -15.06 -3.66
N GLY A 798 4.46 -15.71 -2.63
CA GLY A 798 4.49 -15.14 -1.29
C GLY A 798 5.56 -14.06 -1.19
N SER A 799 5.25 -12.93 -0.53
CA SER A 799 6.26 -11.91 -0.24
C SER A 799 7.28 -12.43 0.78
N THR A 800 8.54 -12.02 0.67
CA THR A 800 9.55 -12.34 1.68
C THR A 800 9.19 -11.61 2.98
N VAL A 801 9.20 -12.34 4.11
CA VAL A 801 8.84 -11.87 5.44
C VAL A 801 10.03 -12.09 6.38
N MET A 802 10.51 -11.01 6.99
CA MET A 802 11.39 -11.08 8.17
C MET A 802 10.52 -11.22 9.42
N PHE A 803 10.79 -12.19 10.28
CA PHE A 803 10.02 -12.38 11.51
C PHE A 803 10.90 -12.80 12.69
N THR A 804 10.42 -12.47 13.90
CA THR A 804 10.95 -12.96 15.17
C THR A 804 9.93 -13.88 15.85
N ASP A 805 10.34 -14.57 16.91
CA ASP A 805 9.51 -15.54 17.64
C ASP A 805 8.17 -14.94 18.11
N ASP A 806 8.17 -13.68 18.55
CA ASP A 806 6.98 -12.99 19.09
C ASP A 806 6.10 -12.29 18.05
N MET A 807 6.56 -12.17 16.79
CA MET A 807 5.78 -11.52 15.74
C MET A 807 4.53 -12.35 15.37
N PRO A 808 3.34 -11.73 15.26
CA PRO A 808 2.14 -12.43 14.83
C PRO A 808 2.18 -12.76 13.34
N CYS A 809 1.90 -14.02 12.97
CA CYS A 809 1.74 -14.42 11.58
C CYS A 809 0.40 -13.91 11.03
N ARG A 810 0.46 -12.81 10.27
CA ARG A 810 -0.72 -12.20 9.61
C ARG A 810 -1.03 -12.81 8.25
N SER A 811 -0.05 -13.45 7.62
CA SER A 811 -0.21 -14.11 6.31
C SER A 811 -0.94 -15.44 6.45
N ARG A 812 -1.71 -15.82 5.42
CA ARG A 812 -2.22 -17.19 5.31
C ARG A 812 -1.05 -18.15 5.13
N LYS A 813 -1.11 -19.32 5.79
CA LYS A 813 -0.07 -20.37 5.76
C LYS A 813 0.38 -20.72 4.34
N ASP A 814 -0.57 -20.90 3.42
CA ASP A 814 -0.31 -21.24 2.01
C ASP A 814 0.46 -20.14 1.28
N ILE A 815 0.16 -18.86 1.52
CA ILE A 815 0.89 -17.73 0.95
C ILE A 815 2.29 -17.62 1.56
N PHE A 816 2.39 -17.73 2.89
CA PHE A 816 3.66 -17.59 3.60
C PHE A 816 4.66 -18.67 3.16
N LEU A 817 4.21 -19.93 3.12
CA LEU A 817 5.03 -21.08 2.73
C LEU A 817 5.26 -21.20 1.23
N ALA A 818 4.58 -20.39 0.39
CA ALA A 818 4.86 -20.31 -1.04
C ALA A 818 6.20 -19.61 -1.34
N ASN A 819 6.70 -18.78 -0.40
CA ASN A 819 8.02 -18.18 -0.51
C ASN A 819 9.07 -19.12 0.10
N THR A 820 10.06 -19.52 -0.70
CA THR A 820 11.10 -20.48 -0.30
C THR A 820 11.97 -19.97 0.84
N ASN A 821 12.30 -18.68 0.87
CA ASN A 821 13.08 -18.06 1.95
C ASN A 821 12.32 -18.06 3.27
N ASN A 822 11.03 -17.69 3.24
CA ASN A 822 10.17 -17.75 4.44
C ASN A 822 10.05 -19.17 4.95
N LYS A 823 9.81 -20.11 4.04
CA LYS A 823 9.68 -21.53 4.35
C LYS A 823 10.96 -22.06 4.99
N GLN A 824 12.12 -21.79 4.40
CA GLN A 824 13.42 -22.23 4.94
C GLN A 824 13.67 -21.69 6.35
N ARG A 825 13.51 -20.39 6.57
CA ARG A 825 13.70 -19.79 7.89
C ARG A 825 12.75 -20.36 8.92
N PHE A 826 11.47 -20.52 8.56
CA PHE A 826 10.51 -21.15 9.45
C PHE A 826 10.90 -22.58 9.80
N LEU A 827 11.38 -23.36 8.82
CA LEU A 827 11.85 -24.74 9.06
C LEU A 827 13.05 -24.79 9.99
N TYR A 828 14.00 -23.85 9.89
CA TYR A 828 15.11 -23.77 10.86
C TYR A 828 14.63 -23.39 12.26
N THR A 829 13.73 -22.41 12.38
CA THR A 829 13.14 -22.03 13.67
C THR A 829 12.39 -23.21 14.30
N LEU A 830 11.57 -23.91 13.52
CA LEU A 830 10.85 -25.10 13.96
C LEU A 830 11.78 -26.27 14.30
N GLY A 831 12.82 -26.49 13.50
CA GLY A 831 13.83 -27.53 13.71
C GLY A 831 14.50 -27.39 15.07
N ARG A 832 15.01 -26.19 15.38
CA ARG A 832 15.58 -25.85 16.70
C ARG A 832 14.59 -26.14 17.84
N LYS A 833 13.31 -25.75 17.67
CA LYS A 833 12.27 -26.00 18.69
C LYS A 833 11.94 -27.49 18.87
N LEU A 834 12.01 -28.29 17.81
CA LEU A 834 11.85 -29.75 17.89
C LEU A 834 13.05 -30.42 18.58
N GLU A 835 14.27 -29.95 18.33
CA GLU A 835 15.48 -30.44 19.00
C GLU A 835 15.50 -30.10 20.50
N GLU A 836 15.06 -28.89 20.88
CA GLU A 836 14.83 -28.49 22.27
C GLU A 836 13.86 -29.44 23.01
N ASN A 837 12.97 -30.13 22.27
CA ASN A 837 12.01 -31.12 22.79
C ASN A 837 12.46 -32.57 22.57
N SER A 838 13.78 -32.84 22.49
CA SER A 838 14.36 -34.19 22.39
C SER A 838 14.02 -34.96 21.11
N HIS A 839 13.62 -34.28 20.03
CA HIS A 839 13.51 -34.89 18.71
C HIS A 839 14.82 -34.74 17.93
N LYS A 840 15.02 -35.60 16.92
CA LYS A 840 16.15 -35.48 16.00
C LYS A 840 15.68 -34.84 14.70
N VAL A 841 16.34 -33.78 14.24
CA VAL A 841 15.98 -33.09 13.00
C VAL A 841 17.12 -33.20 11.99
N PHE A 842 16.77 -33.48 10.74
CA PHE A 842 17.68 -33.41 9.61
C PHE A 842 17.13 -32.46 8.55
N HIS A 843 18.01 -31.69 7.92
CA HIS A 843 17.69 -30.87 6.76
C HIS A 843 18.37 -31.47 5.54
N ALA A 844 17.61 -31.78 4.49
CA ALA A 844 18.18 -32.18 3.20
C ALA A 844 18.79 -30.96 2.49
N ASP A 845 19.70 -31.20 1.55
CA ASP A 845 20.28 -30.14 0.71
C ASP A 845 19.26 -29.58 -0.29
N ASP A 846 18.46 -30.48 -0.87
CA ASP A 846 17.34 -30.18 -1.78
C ASP A 846 16.09 -30.93 -1.31
N ASP A 847 15.85 -32.13 -1.81
CA ASP A 847 14.64 -32.90 -1.55
C ASP A 847 14.81 -33.92 -0.41
N ALA A 848 13.84 -33.99 0.50
CA ALA A 848 13.94 -34.88 1.66
C ALA A 848 13.70 -36.36 1.33
N ASP A 849 13.08 -36.71 0.19
CA ASP A 849 12.62 -38.07 -0.11
C ASP A 849 13.73 -39.13 0.05
N ALA A 850 14.90 -38.88 -0.56
CA ALA A 850 16.04 -39.79 -0.49
C ALA A 850 16.62 -39.90 0.94
N LEU A 851 16.67 -38.78 1.67
CA LEU A 851 17.18 -38.74 3.04
C LEU A 851 16.23 -39.42 4.03
N ILE A 852 14.91 -39.29 3.83
CA ILE A 852 13.88 -40.02 4.59
C ILE A 852 14.07 -41.52 4.40
N VAL A 853 14.16 -41.99 3.15
CA VAL A 853 14.32 -43.41 2.82
C VAL A 853 15.63 -43.96 3.38
N LYS A 854 16.74 -43.24 3.21
CA LYS A 854 18.04 -43.63 3.78
C LYS A 854 17.99 -43.73 5.30
N THR A 855 17.36 -42.75 5.96
CA THR A 855 17.20 -42.73 7.42
C THR A 855 16.35 -43.92 7.90
N ALA A 856 15.27 -44.25 7.18
CA ALA A 856 14.43 -45.38 7.49
C ALA A 856 15.16 -46.73 7.37
N LEU A 857 15.95 -46.91 6.29
CA LEU A 857 16.77 -48.10 6.06
C LEU A 857 17.88 -48.26 7.11
N GLU A 858 18.48 -47.15 7.56
CA GLU A 858 19.46 -47.21 8.64
C GLU A 858 18.80 -47.60 9.97
N CYS A 859 17.63 -47.03 10.25
CA CYS A 859 16.86 -47.38 11.45
C CYS A 859 16.41 -48.86 11.46
N SER A 860 16.07 -49.43 10.29
CA SER A 860 15.62 -50.81 10.16
C SER A 860 16.69 -51.86 10.46
N LYS A 861 17.97 -51.49 10.42
CA LYS A 861 19.05 -52.39 10.86
C LYS A 861 18.94 -52.71 12.35
N ASP A 862 18.50 -51.74 13.16
CA ASP A 862 18.43 -51.88 14.61
C ASP A 862 17.06 -52.33 15.11
N LYS A 863 15.97 -51.76 14.54
CA LYS A 863 14.60 -51.88 15.07
C LYS A 863 13.56 -51.74 13.97
N GLU A 864 12.35 -52.22 14.25
CA GLU A 864 11.20 -51.93 13.39
C GLU A 864 10.96 -50.43 13.26
N THR A 865 10.76 -50.00 12.01
CA THR A 865 10.77 -48.58 11.65
C THR A 865 9.48 -48.20 10.93
N VAL A 866 8.87 -47.10 11.34
CA VAL A 866 7.66 -46.55 10.73
C VAL A 866 7.99 -45.25 10.02
N VAL A 867 7.73 -45.21 8.71
CA VAL A 867 7.83 -44.02 7.88
C VAL A 867 6.46 -43.38 7.76
N ILE A 868 6.33 -42.15 8.24
CA ILE A 868 5.12 -41.34 8.13
C ILE A 868 5.29 -40.37 6.96
N GLY A 869 4.53 -40.59 5.89
CA GLY A 869 4.58 -39.76 4.69
C GLY A 869 3.37 -39.98 3.78
N GLU A 870 3.15 -39.07 2.84
CA GLU A 870 2.00 -39.13 1.91
C GLU A 870 2.42 -39.47 0.48
N ASP A 871 3.69 -39.30 0.12
CA ASP A 871 4.15 -39.36 -1.25
C ASP A 871 4.52 -40.79 -1.69
N THR A 872 4.03 -41.17 -2.87
CA THR A 872 4.45 -42.42 -3.55
C THR A 872 5.93 -42.40 -3.94
N ASP A 873 6.52 -41.20 -3.96
CA ASP A 873 7.95 -40.95 -4.12
C ASP A 873 8.78 -41.52 -2.94
N LEU A 874 8.16 -41.84 -1.79
CA LEU A 874 8.78 -42.60 -0.70
C LEU A 874 8.57 -44.11 -0.83
N LEU A 875 7.36 -44.53 -1.22
CA LEU A 875 7.00 -45.95 -1.35
C LEU A 875 7.85 -46.68 -2.40
N VAL A 876 8.09 -46.05 -3.55
CA VAL A 876 8.84 -46.67 -4.66
C VAL A 876 10.31 -46.94 -4.28
N PRO A 877 11.08 -45.97 -3.76
CA PRO A 877 12.44 -46.24 -3.27
C PRO A 877 12.50 -47.19 -2.07
N LEU A 878 11.51 -47.17 -1.16
CA LEU A 878 11.43 -48.15 -0.07
C LEU A 878 11.33 -49.59 -0.60
N CYS A 879 10.45 -49.84 -1.57
CA CYS A 879 10.34 -51.15 -2.22
C CYS A 879 11.63 -51.57 -2.96
N TYR A 880 12.34 -50.61 -3.57
CA TYR A 880 13.60 -50.86 -4.26
C TYR A 880 14.72 -51.24 -3.29
N HIS A 881 14.97 -50.41 -2.26
CA HIS A 881 16.14 -50.49 -1.39
C HIS A 881 15.97 -51.40 -0.15
N ALA A 882 14.75 -51.68 0.32
CA ALA A 882 14.55 -52.47 1.53
C ALA A 882 15.19 -53.87 1.42
N ASP A 883 15.98 -54.25 2.41
CA ASP A 883 16.59 -55.57 2.52
C ASP A 883 15.68 -56.49 3.34
N LEU A 884 15.39 -57.68 2.80
CA LEU A 884 14.57 -58.68 3.48
C LEU A 884 15.25 -59.29 4.72
N ASN A 885 16.54 -59.02 4.93
CA ASN A 885 17.32 -59.47 6.09
C ASN A 885 17.27 -58.53 7.31
N PHE A 886 16.66 -57.34 7.17
CA PHE A 886 16.53 -56.36 8.27
C PHE A 886 15.13 -56.35 8.89
N HIS A 887 14.93 -55.57 9.96
CA HIS A 887 13.64 -55.43 10.60
C HIS A 887 12.60 -54.80 9.65
N ASN A 888 11.33 -55.04 9.94
CA ASN A 888 10.23 -54.56 9.10
C ASN A 888 10.20 -53.04 9.02
N ILE A 889 9.91 -52.55 7.81
CA ILE A 889 9.62 -51.15 7.55
C ILE A 889 8.13 -51.03 7.24
N PHE A 890 7.45 -50.19 8.00
CA PHE A 890 6.05 -49.86 7.78
C PHE A 890 5.95 -48.46 7.16
N PHE A 891 5.16 -48.32 6.11
CA PHE A 891 4.86 -47.03 5.50
C PHE A 891 3.37 -46.73 5.66
N MET A 892 3.03 -45.57 6.21
CA MET A 892 1.63 -45.18 6.38
C MET A 892 1.41 -43.69 6.20
N SER A 893 0.21 -43.37 5.71
CA SER A 893 -0.30 -42.00 5.66
C SER A 893 -1.22 -41.76 6.84
N GLU A 894 -1.20 -40.55 7.38
CA GLU A 894 -2.12 -40.18 8.46
C GLU A 894 -3.46 -39.57 8.00
N LYS A 895 -3.74 -39.54 6.69
CA LYS A 895 -5.00 -39.02 6.13
C LYS A 895 -6.04 -40.13 6.01
N LYS A 896 -6.87 -40.34 7.05
CA LYS A 896 -8.13 -41.13 7.04
C LYS A 896 -8.09 -42.54 6.39
N SER A 897 -6.93 -43.06 5.98
CA SER A 897 -6.78 -44.39 5.42
C SER A 897 -6.05 -45.26 6.43
N ASP A 898 -6.72 -46.30 6.92
CA ASP A 898 -6.15 -47.31 7.82
C ASP A 898 -5.19 -48.27 7.10
N LYS A 899 -4.54 -47.80 6.03
CA LYS A 899 -3.65 -48.61 5.19
C LYS A 899 -2.22 -48.53 5.70
N ILE A 900 -1.79 -49.59 6.36
CA ILE A 900 -0.40 -49.80 6.78
C ILE A 900 0.28 -50.65 5.71
N TRP A 901 1.26 -50.07 5.02
CA TRP A 901 2.09 -50.82 4.08
C TRP A 901 3.18 -51.56 4.83
N ASP A 902 3.22 -52.88 4.68
CA ASP A 902 4.37 -53.68 5.07
C ASP A 902 5.28 -53.79 3.83
N ILE A 903 6.41 -53.07 3.86
CA ILE A 903 7.31 -52.99 2.70
C ILE A 903 7.91 -54.36 2.38
N MET A 904 8.13 -55.21 3.38
CA MET A 904 8.70 -56.54 3.19
C MET A 904 7.70 -57.47 2.52
N LYS A 905 6.42 -57.46 2.95
CA LYS A 905 5.34 -58.19 2.25
C LYS A 905 5.13 -57.66 0.84
N THR A 906 5.10 -56.33 0.68
CA THR A 906 4.93 -55.68 -0.63
C THR A 906 6.02 -56.12 -1.61
N LYS A 907 7.28 -56.21 -1.15
CA LYS A 907 8.41 -56.69 -1.96
C LYS A 907 8.26 -58.16 -2.37
N LYS A 908 7.71 -59.02 -1.49
CA LYS A 908 7.39 -60.42 -1.81
C LYS A 908 6.29 -60.53 -2.87
N VAL A 909 5.25 -59.70 -2.79
CA VAL A 909 4.14 -59.66 -3.77
C VAL A 909 4.62 -59.22 -5.14
N LEU A 910 5.46 -58.19 -5.20
CA LEU A 910 5.95 -57.62 -6.47
C LEU A 910 7.05 -58.46 -7.12
N GLY A 911 7.87 -59.14 -6.32
CA GLY A 911 9.05 -59.85 -6.79
C GLY A 911 10.23 -58.91 -7.10
N SER A 912 11.43 -59.47 -7.10
CA SER A 912 12.69 -58.72 -7.21
C SER A 912 12.82 -57.95 -8.53
N ASP A 913 12.39 -58.55 -9.64
CA ASP A 913 12.50 -57.94 -10.97
C ASP A 913 11.57 -56.74 -11.13
N LEU A 914 10.32 -56.82 -10.67
CA LEU A 914 9.39 -55.70 -10.75
C LEU A 914 9.80 -54.57 -9.81
N CYS A 915 10.25 -54.88 -8.59
CA CYS A 915 10.77 -53.88 -7.65
C CYS A 915 11.94 -53.08 -8.25
N ARG A 916 12.82 -53.72 -9.03
CA ARG A 916 13.91 -53.03 -9.75
C ARG A 916 13.42 -52.10 -10.86
N GLN A 917 12.25 -52.38 -11.44
CA GLN A 917 11.65 -51.60 -12.53
C GLN A 917 10.67 -50.52 -12.04
N LEU A 918 10.24 -50.53 -10.77
CA LEU A 918 9.30 -49.55 -10.21
C LEU A 918 9.77 -48.09 -10.35
N PRO A 919 11.06 -47.74 -10.14
CA PRO A 919 11.54 -46.37 -10.36
C PRO A 919 11.23 -45.88 -11.79
N PHE A 920 11.48 -46.70 -12.80
CA PHE A 920 11.15 -46.37 -14.19
C PHE A 920 9.65 -46.25 -14.41
N VAL A 921 8.85 -47.22 -13.92
CA VAL A 921 7.38 -47.17 -14.05
C VAL A 921 6.81 -45.88 -13.46
N HIS A 922 7.30 -45.46 -12.30
CA HIS A 922 6.80 -44.27 -11.62
C HIS A 922 7.26 -42.97 -12.31
N ALA A 923 8.54 -42.86 -12.66
CA ALA A 923 9.09 -41.69 -13.35
C ALA A 923 8.53 -41.54 -14.77
N PHE A 924 8.44 -42.62 -15.56
CA PHE A 924 7.97 -42.57 -16.95
C PHE A 924 6.47 -42.25 -17.05
N SER A 925 5.67 -42.70 -16.07
CA SER A 925 4.25 -42.36 -15.96
C SER A 925 3.95 -40.98 -15.34
N GLY A 926 5.00 -40.23 -14.97
CA GLY A 926 4.93 -38.86 -14.46
C GLY A 926 4.98 -38.77 -12.92
N CYS A 927 6.00 -38.10 -12.39
CA CYS A 927 6.19 -37.79 -10.96
C CYS A 927 6.35 -36.26 -10.74
N ASP A 928 7.03 -35.81 -9.70
CA ASP A 928 7.25 -34.36 -9.47
C ASP A 928 8.19 -33.72 -10.51
N THR A 929 9.15 -34.48 -11.03
CA THR A 929 10.20 -34.00 -11.94
C THR A 929 10.00 -34.45 -13.40
N THR A 930 8.94 -35.21 -13.68
CA THR A 930 8.63 -35.74 -15.02
C THR A 930 7.16 -35.57 -15.37
N SER A 931 6.85 -35.41 -16.66
CA SER A 931 5.48 -35.18 -17.13
C SER A 931 4.63 -36.46 -17.09
N HIS A 932 3.34 -36.32 -16.80
CA HIS A 932 2.35 -37.35 -17.03
C HIS A 932 1.89 -37.37 -18.50
N PRO A 933 2.11 -38.47 -19.26
CA PRO A 933 1.62 -38.58 -20.63
C PRO A 933 0.09 -38.59 -20.67
N PHE A 934 -0.50 -37.65 -21.40
CA PHE A 934 -1.95 -37.47 -21.43
C PHE A 934 -2.68 -38.73 -21.92
N GLY A 935 -3.65 -39.19 -21.12
CA GLY A 935 -4.47 -40.37 -21.42
C GLY A 935 -3.88 -41.71 -20.97
N ILE A 936 -2.68 -41.72 -20.38
CA ILE A 936 -2.00 -42.95 -19.95
C ILE A 936 -1.99 -43.06 -18.43
N SER A 937 -2.75 -43.99 -17.84
CA SER A 937 -2.78 -44.16 -16.38
C SER A 937 -1.52 -44.87 -15.84
N LYS A 938 -1.12 -44.55 -14.59
CA LYS A 938 0.00 -45.23 -13.91
C LYS A 938 -0.19 -46.75 -13.84
N GLY A 939 -1.43 -47.20 -13.60
CA GLY A 939 -1.77 -48.63 -13.63
C GLY A 939 -1.63 -49.27 -15.01
N ALA A 940 -1.85 -48.54 -16.10
CA ALA A 940 -1.61 -49.05 -17.45
C ALA A 940 -0.11 -49.26 -17.71
N VAL A 941 0.75 -48.34 -17.28
CA VAL A 941 2.22 -48.49 -17.38
C VAL A 941 2.71 -49.68 -16.54
N LEU A 942 2.19 -49.83 -15.31
CA LEU A 942 2.51 -50.97 -14.45
C LEU A 942 2.09 -52.31 -15.09
N ARG A 943 0.86 -52.40 -15.61
CA ARG A 943 0.41 -53.61 -16.34
C ARG A 943 1.28 -53.90 -17.54
N LYS A 944 1.64 -52.88 -18.33
CA LYS A 944 2.52 -53.04 -19.50
C LYS A 944 3.89 -53.59 -19.08
N MET A 945 4.47 -53.07 -18.00
CA MET A 945 5.71 -53.61 -17.41
C MET A 945 5.57 -55.08 -16.98
N MET A 946 4.40 -55.52 -16.52
CA MET A 946 4.17 -56.92 -16.13
C MET A 946 3.96 -57.84 -17.34
N THR A 947 3.31 -57.37 -18.41
CA THR A 947 2.83 -58.25 -19.51
C THR A 947 3.67 -58.19 -20.79
N ASP A 948 4.42 -57.11 -21.03
CA ASP A 948 5.10 -56.85 -22.29
C ASP A 948 6.63 -56.95 -22.13
N LYS A 949 7.22 -57.99 -22.74
CA LYS A 949 8.67 -58.27 -22.63
C LYS A 949 9.53 -57.20 -23.29
N ASP A 950 9.05 -56.54 -24.34
CA ASP A 950 9.84 -55.49 -25.01
C ASP A 950 9.78 -54.20 -24.20
N PHE A 951 8.64 -53.89 -23.58
CA PHE A 951 8.54 -52.80 -22.59
C PHE A 951 9.38 -53.05 -21.33
N GLN A 952 9.58 -54.30 -20.91
CA GLN A 952 10.52 -54.63 -19.84
C GLN A 952 11.98 -54.37 -20.23
N LYS A 953 12.36 -54.66 -21.48
CA LYS A 953 13.71 -54.37 -21.98
C LYS A 953 13.98 -52.87 -22.00
N THR A 954 13.02 -52.06 -22.43
CA THR A 954 13.18 -50.60 -22.43
C THR A 954 13.35 -50.07 -21.01
N GLY A 955 12.57 -50.54 -20.03
CA GLY A 955 12.73 -50.13 -18.62
C GLY A 955 14.09 -50.46 -18.01
N LYS A 956 14.70 -51.59 -18.38
CA LYS A 956 16.06 -51.97 -17.95
C LYS A 956 17.13 -50.98 -18.39
N VAL A 957 16.96 -50.33 -19.56
CA VAL A 957 17.87 -49.27 -20.04
C VAL A 957 17.93 -48.11 -19.05
N PHE A 958 16.80 -47.71 -18.49
CA PHE A 958 16.72 -46.58 -17.57
C PHE A 958 17.30 -46.87 -16.19
N SER A 959 17.39 -48.16 -15.83
CA SER A 959 17.87 -48.63 -14.53
C SER A 959 19.39 -48.88 -14.51
N GLY A 960 20.06 -48.83 -15.66
CA GLY A 960 21.51 -49.07 -15.81
C GLY A 960 22.27 -47.91 -16.46
N PRO A 961 23.60 -48.02 -16.58
CA PRO A 961 24.40 -47.04 -17.33
C PRO A 961 24.06 -47.15 -18.82
N ALA A 962 23.65 -46.04 -19.44
CA ALA A 962 23.29 -45.97 -20.85
C ALA A 962 23.67 -44.59 -21.45
N SER A 963 23.96 -44.55 -22.75
CA SER A 963 24.21 -43.29 -23.46
C SER A 963 22.89 -42.54 -23.73
N LYS A 964 22.97 -41.22 -23.99
CA LYS A 964 21.78 -40.41 -24.28
C LYS A 964 21.01 -40.93 -25.48
N GLU A 965 21.70 -41.42 -26.52
CA GLU A 965 21.09 -41.96 -27.74
C GLU A 965 20.30 -43.23 -27.45
N VAL A 966 20.85 -44.14 -26.63
CA VAL A 966 20.17 -45.38 -26.23
C VAL A 966 18.94 -45.08 -25.37
N ILE A 967 19.05 -44.10 -24.46
CA ILE A 967 17.94 -43.66 -23.59
C ILE A 967 16.81 -43.03 -24.41
N ILE A 968 17.14 -42.15 -25.36
CA ILE A 968 16.16 -41.49 -26.23
C ILE A 968 15.42 -42.55 -27.05
N LYS A 969 16.15 -43.48 -27.68
CA LYS A 969 15.56 -44.57 -28.47
C LYS A 969 14.65 -45.48 -27.63
N ALA A 970 15.13 -45.95 -26.48
CA ALA A 970 14.33 -46.80 -25.59
C ALA A 970 13.08 -46.07 -25.05
N GLY A 971 13.19 -44.77 -24.82
CA GLY A 971 12.08 -43.92 -24.40
C GLY A 971 11.03 -43.70 -25.49
N GLU A 972 11.46 -43.50 -26.73
CA GLU A 972 10.56 -43.43 -27.90
C GLU A 972 9.81 -44.75 -28.10
N GLU A 973 10.50 -45.90 -28.09
CA GLU A 973 9.90 -47.24 -28.17
C GLU A 973 8.86 -47.48 -27.04
N ALA A 974 9.19 -47.06 -25.82
CA ALA A 974 8.27 -47.15 -24.69
C ALA A 974 7.02 -46.26 -24.88
N MET A 975 7.18 -45.03 -25.41
CA MET A 975 6.07 -44.11 -25.64
C MET A 975 5.15 -44.59 -26.78
N ILE A 976 5.72 -45.13 -27.87
CA ILE A 976 4.98 -45.77 -28.97
C ILE A 976 4.11 -46.91 -28.42
N SER A 977 4.71 -47.78 -27.60
CA SER A 977 4.03 -48.91 -26.99
C SER A 977 2.87 -48.49 -26.07
N LEU A 978 3.01 -47.38 -25.32
CA LEU A 978 1.94 -46.84 -24.46
C LEU A 978 0.78 -46.21 -25.23
N TYR A 979 1.08 -45.56 -26.36
CA TYR A 979 0.05 -45.00 -27.23
C TYR A 979 -0.53 -46.03 -28.22
N GLY A 980 -0.10 -47.29 -28.18
CA GLY A 980 -0.61 -48.38 -29.02
C GLY A 980 -0.13 -48.30 -30.48
N GLY A 981 1.13 -47.91 -30.69
CA GLY A 981 1.83 -48.06 -31.96
C GLY A 981 2.47 -49.43 -32.13
N GLU A 982 2.94 -49.72 -33.34
CA GLU A 982 3.58 -50.99 -33.70
C GLU A 982 5.11 -50.91 -33.62
N SER A 983 5.78 -52.06 -33.56
CA SER A 983 7.24 -52.12 -33.53
C SER A 983 7.83 -51.58 -34.83
N GLY A 984 8.65 -50.54 -34.76
CA GLY A 984 9.23 -49.85 -35.91
C GLY A 984 8.50 -48.58 -36.35
N ASP A 985 7.37 -48.23 -35.72
CA ASP A 985 6.75 -46.90 -35.87
C ASP A 985 7.72 -45.81 -35.38
N SER A 986 7.67 -44.61 -35.97
CA SER A 986 8.17 -43.38 -35.33
C SER A 986 7.04 -42.71 -34.56
N LEU A 987 7.35 -41.95 -33.51
CA LEU A 987 6.30 -41.21 -32.78
C LEU A 987 5.58 -40.20 -33.65
N ASP A 988 6.29 -39.56 -34.58
CA ASP A 988 5.73 -38.55 -35.48
C ASP A 988 4.75 -39.19 -36.49
N ASP A 989 5.07 -40.39 -37.01
CA ASP A 989 4.17 -41.17 -37.87
C ASP A 989 2.94 -41.67 -37.12
N LEU A 990 3.14 -42.19 -35.90
CA LEU A 990 2.05 -42.60 -35.01
C LEU A 990 1.12 -41.42 -34.68
N ARG A 991 1.70 -40.23 -34.47
CA ARG A 991 0.97 -38.99 -34.19
C ARG A 991 0.12 -38.56 -35.39
N ALA A 992 0.68 -38.56 -36.59
CA ALA A 992 -0.05 -38.27 -37.83
C ALA A 992 -1.19 -39.28 -38.06
N ARG A 993 -0.88 -40.58 -37.96
CA ARG A 993 -1.86 -41.66 -38.11
C ARG A 993 -3.04 -41.50 -37.16
N LYS A 994 -2.79 -41.28 -35.86
CA LYS A 994 -3.85 -41.07 -34.87
C LYS A 994 -4.67 -39.80 -35.12
N PHE A 995 -4.05 -38.72 -35.61
CA PHE A 995 -4.79 -37.53 -36.00
C PHE A 995 -5.76 -37.84 -37.15
N PHE A 996 -5.29 -38.43 -38.25
CA PHE A 996 -6.13 -38.76 -39.39
C PHE A 996 -7.26 -39.74 -39.04
N THR A 997 -6.97 -40.78 -38.24
CA THR A 997 -8.01 -41.70 -37.76
C THR A 997 -9.08 -40.96 -36.94
N LYS A 998 -8.68 -40.06 -36.04
CA LYS A 998 -9.62 -39.29 -35.21
C LYS A 998 -10.43 -38.28 -36.02
N VAL A 999 -9.85 -37.65 -37.04
CA VAL A 999 -10.57 -36.77 -37.96
C VAL A 999 -11.61 -37.55 -38.76
N ALA A 1000 -11.25 -38.75 -39.25
CA ALA A 1000 -12.15 -39.59 -40.02
C ALA A 1000 -13.33 -40.15 -39.18
N SER A 1001 -13.14 -40.33 -37.87
CA SER A 1001 -14.13 -40.99 -37.00
C SER A 1001 -14.94 -40.06 -36.08
N SER A 1002 -14.64 -38.76 -36.01
CA SER A 1002 -15.20 -37.85 -34.99
C SER A 1002 -16.07 -36.73 -35.57
N LYS A 1003 -17.23 -36.47 -34.96
CA LYS A 1003 -18.07 -35.27 -35.20
C LYS A 1003 -17.58 -34.02 -34.44
N ILE A 1004 -16.56 -34.17 -33.59
CA ILE A 1004 -15.99 -33.14 -32.70
C ILE A 1004 -14.53 -32.89 -33.08
N SER A 1005 -14.05 -31.65 -32.95
CA SER A 1005 -12.66 -31.26 -33.23
C SER A 1005 -11.64 -32.05 -32.39
N VAL A 1006 -10.53 -32.46 -33.02
CA VAL A 1006 -9.48 -33.26 -32.36
C VAL A 1006 -8.77 -32.41 -31.30
N LYS A 1007 -8.78 -32.87 -30.05
CA LYS A 1007 -8.02 -32.27 -28.95
C LYS A 1007 -6.54 -32.61 -29.07
N VAL A 1008 -5.67 -31.62 -29.21
CA VAL A 1008 -4.22 -31.79 -29.48
C VAL A 1008 -3.52 -32.60 -28.40
N GLN A 1009 -3.87 -32.41 -27.13
CA GLN A 1009 -3.30 -33.16 -26.01
C GLN A 1009 -3.58 -34.67 -26.08
N SER A 1010 -4.59 -35.10 -26.84
CA SER A 1010 -4.94 -36.51 -26.99
C SER A 1010 -4.11 -37.26 -28.04
N LEU A 1011 -3.18 -36.56 -28.71
CA LEU A 1011 -2.21 -37.15 -29.62
C LEU A 1011 -0.93 -37.55 -28.86
N PRO A 1012 -0.16 -38.54 -29.32
CA PRO A 1012 1.17 -38.84 -28.76
C PRO A 1012 2.10 -37.63 -28.86
N PRO A 1013 3.03 -37.41 -27.91
CA PRO A 1013 4.10 -36.41 -28.07
C PRO A 1013 4.93 -36.64 -29.34
N THR A 1014 5.56 -35.59 -29.84
CA THR A 1014 6.56 -35.71 -30.92
C THR A 1014 7.80 -36.47 -30.44
N SER A 1015 8.58 -37.00 -31.39
CA SER A 1015 9.87 -37.65 -31.10
C SER A 1015 10.81 -36.68 -30.36
N ALA A 1016 10.83 -35.41 -30.81
CA ALA A 1016 11.61 -34.33 -30.20
C ALA A 1016 11.21 -34.05 -28.75
N ALA A 1017 9.92 -33.93 -28.44
CA ALA A 1017 9.45 -33.71 -27.06
C ALA A 1017 9.72 -34.93 -26.16
N THR A 1018 9.58 -36.14 -26.71
CA THR A 1018 9.80 -37.39 -25.97
C THR A 1018 11.26 -37.58 -25.59
N SER A 1019 12.20 -37.18 -26.44
CA SER A 1019 13.64 -37.25 -26.13
C SER A 1019 13.98 -36.58 -24.79
N TYR A 1020 13.50 -35.36 -24.57
CA TYR A 1020 13.73 -34.61 -23.34
C TYR A 1020 12.96 -35.18 -22.15
N HIS A 1021 11.75 -35.72 -22.37
CA HIS A 1021 11.03 -36.44 -21.31
C HIS A 1021 11.82 -37.67 -20.84
N SER A 1022 12.38 -38.45 -21.77
CA SER A 1022 13.18 -39.62 -21.46
C SER A 1022 14.47 -39.28 -20.72
N LEU A 1023 15.16 -38.19 -21.08
CA LEU A 1023 16.34 -37.74 -20.33
C LEU A 1023 15.98 -37.37 -18.88
N ARG A 1024 14.85 -36.69 -18.65
CA ARG A 1024 14.38 -36.37 -17.29
C ARG A 1024 13.99 -37.61 -16.50
N VAL A 1025 13.34 -38.58 -17.16
CA VAL A 1025 13.01 -39.88 -16.54
C VAL A 1025 14.28 -40.61 -16.13
N TYR A 1026 15.30 -40.64 -16.99
CA TYR A 1026 16.57 -41.26 -16.66
C TYR A 1026 17.21 -40.61 -15.43
N LEU A 1027 17.34 -39.28 -15.41
CA LEU A 1027 17.89 -38.55 -14.26
C LEU A 1027 17.15 -38.91 -12.96
N GLN A 1028 15.81 -38.88 -12.97
CA GLN A 1028 15.02 -39.20 -11.79
C GLN A 1028 15.21 -40.66 -11.32
N VAL A 1029 15.27 -41.61 -12.25
CA VAL A 1029 15.53 -43.02 -11.92
C VAL A 1029 16.91 -43.18 -11.30
N GLN A 1030 17.94 -42.56 -11.88
CA GLN A 1030 19.31 -42.61 -11.37
C GLN A 1030 19.42 -41.98 -9.96
N GLN A 1031 18.68 -40.90 -9.69
CA GLN A 1031 18.60 -40.29 -8.37
C GLN A 1031 17.98 -41.25 -7.34
N TRP A 1032 16.84 -41.90 -7.66
CA TRP A 1032 16.20 -42.84 -6.74
C TRP A 1032 17.02 -44.10 -6.46
N ILE A 1033 17.83 -44.59 -7.41
CA ILE A 1033 18.69 -45.77 -7.21
C ILE A 1033 20.05 -45.42 -6.58
N GLY A 1034 20.37 -44.14 -6.41
CA GLY A 1034 21.58 -43.67 -5.72
C GLY A 1034 22.81 -43.41 -6.60
N THR A 1035 22.67 -43.42 -7.93
CA THR A 1035 23.76 -43.20 -8.92
C THR A 1035 23.65 -41.87 -9.68
N GLY A 1036 22.70 -41.01 -9.29
CA GLY A 1036 22.38 -39.76 -9.99
C GLY A 1036 22.89 -38.46 -9.34
N ASN A 1037 23.52 -38.52 -8.17
CA ASN A 1037 23.92 -37.34 -7.39
C ASN A 1037 25.04 -36.50 -8.04
N ASP A 1038 25.74 -37.05 -9.04
CA ASP A 1038 26.83 -36.42 -9.78
C ASP A 1038 26.38 -35.81 -11.12
N LYS A 1039 25.08 -35.90 -11.47
CA LYS A 1039 24.57 -35.52 -12.79
C LYS A 1039 23.96 -34.12 -12.77
N ASN A 1040 24.50 -33.22 -13.60
CA ASN A 1040 23.95 -31.87 -13.76
C ASN A 1040 22.59 -31.91 -14.48
N PRO A 1041 21.49 -31.40 -13.89
CA PRO A 1041 20.17 -31.45 -14.51
C PRO A 1041 20.10 -30.89 -15.94
N THR A 1042 20.90 -29.86 -16.25
CA THR A 1042 20.89 -29.22 -17.58
C THR A 1042 21.36 -30.13 -18.71
N ASP A 1043 22.14 -31.17 -18.39
CA ASP A 1043 22.54 -32.21 -19.35
C ASP A 1043 21.42 -33.23 -19.64
N TRP A 1044 20.37 -33.26 -18.82
CA TRP A 1044 19.36 -34.31 -18.79
C TRP A 1044 17.93 -33.78 -18.96
N GLY A 1045 17.76 -32.84 -19.89
CA GLY A 1045 16.45 -32.35 -20.34
C GLY A 1045 15.82 -31.23 -19.51
N TRP A 1046 16.68 -30.49 -18.82
CA TRP A 1046 16.38 -29.23 -18.14
C TRP A 1046 17.21 -28.07 -18.73
N GLN A 1047 16.77 -26.85 -18.50
CA GLN A 1047 17.47 -25.62 -18.91
C GLN A 1047 17.33 -24.54 -17.84
N LEU A 1048 18.33 -23.66 -17.74
CA LEU A 1048 18.29 -22.51 -16.84
C LEU A 1048 17.55 -21.35 -17.51
N ALA A 1049 16.56 -20.78 -16.84
CA ALA A 1049 15.80 -19.61 -17.30
C ALA A 1049 15.68 -18.60 -16.14
N GLY A 1050 16.51 -17.55 -16.18
CA GLY A 1050 16.74 -16.69 -15.01
C GLY A 1050 17.37 -17.48 -13.86
N ASP A 1051 16.84 -17.33 -12.65
CA ASP A 1051 17.32 -18.07 -11.47
C ASP A 1051 16.66 -19.45 -11.29
N LYS A 1052 15.86 -19.93 -12.26
CA LYS A 1052 15.06 -21.16 -12.14
C LYS A 1052 15.45 -22.23 -13.17
N ILE A 1053 15.38 -23.50 -12.75
CA ILE A 1053 15.51 -24.65 -13.64
C ILE A 1053 14.15 -25.00 -14.23
N MET A 1054 14.03 -24.97 -15.56
CA MET A 1054 12.82 -25.25 -16.32
C MET A 1054 13.00 -26.46 -17.23
N PRO A 1055 11.95 -27.27 -17.47
CA PRO A 1055 12.06 -28.42 -18.36
C PRO A 1055 12.23 -27.97 -19.81
N THR A 1056 13.22 -28.52 -20.52
CA THR A 1056 13.32 -28.34 -21.97
C THR A 1056 12.16 -29.09 -22.63
N LYS A 1057 11.29 -28.34 -23.31
CA LYS A 1057 10.02 -28.87 -23.86
C LYS A 1057 10.24 -29.62 -25.18
N THR A 1058 11.03 -29.02 -26.07
CA THR A 1058 11.42 -29.54 -27.39
C THR A 1058 12.55 -28.65 -27.93
N HIS A 1059 13.31 -29.14 -28.91
CA HIS A 1059 14.32 -28.36 -29.64
C HIS A 1059 13.80 -27.83 -30.99
N LEU A 1060 12.58 -28.22 -31.39
CA LEU A 1060 11.94 -27.77 -32.61
C LEU A 1060 11.09 -26.51 -32.36
N GLN A 1061 10.95 -25.68 -33.39
CA GLN A 1061 10.03 -24.53 -33.38
C GLN A 1061 8.56 -25.00 -33.25
N PRO A 1062 7.61 -24.11 -32.88
CA PRO A 1062 6.20 -24.47 -32.81
C PRO A 1062 5.60 -25.02 -34.12
N ALA A 1063 6.11 -24.57 -35.27
CA ALA A 1063 5.71 -25.01 -36.61
C ALA A 1063 6.87 -24.78 -37.61
N PRO A 1064 6.80 -25.34 -38.84
CA PRO A 1064 7.78 -25.03 -39.89
C PRO A 1064 7.89 -23.52 -40.18
N GLU A 1065 9.10 -23.06 -40.53
CA GLU A 1065 9.40 -21.63 -40.74
C GLU A 1065 8.51 -20.97 -41.80
N LEU A 1066 8.18 -21.71 -42.87
CA LEU A 1066 7.25 -21.28 -43.93
C LEU A 1066 5.85 -21.00 -43.38
N LEU A 1067 5.38 -21.76 -42.38
CA LEU A 1067 4.06 -21.57 -41.76
C LEU A 1067 4.07 -20.38 -40.78
N LEU A 1068 5.16 -20.19 -40.04
CA LEU A 1068 5.30 -19.11 -39.06
C LEU A 1068 5.32 -17.71 -39.73
N LYS A 1069 5.80 -17.61 -40.98
CA LYS A 1069 5.83 -16.37 -41.77
C LYS A 1069 4.46 -15.94 -42.33
N VAL A 1070 3.44 -16.80 -42.28
CA VAL A 1070 2.10 -16.59 -42.90
C VAL A 1070 1.07 -16.00 -41.92
N ILE A 1071 1.41 -15.81 -40.65
CA ILE A 1071 0.43 -15.55 -39.58
C ILE A 1071 0.27 -14.03 -39.35
N LYS A 1072 -0.82 -13.49 -39.92
CA LYS A 1072 -1.50 -12.19 -39.67
C LYS A 1072 -0.75 -10.89 -40.02
N CYS A 1073 -1.51 -9.90 -40.52
CA CYS A 1073 -1.08 -8.51 -40.54
C CYS A 1073 -1.50 -7.78 -39.25
N SER A 1074 -0.72 -6.77 -38.85
CA SER A 1074 -0.99 -5.91 -37.68
C SER A 1074 -1.51 -4.53 -38.10
N CYS A 1075 -2.11 -4.45 -39.30
CA CYS A 1075 -2.57 -3.18 -39.86
C CYS A 1075 -3.68 -2.59 -38.99
N LYS A 1076 -3.50 -1.32 -38.60
CA LYS A 1076 -4.50 -0.50 -37.89
C LYS A 1076 -5.40 0.32 -38.83
N THR A 1077 -5.00 0.42 -40.09
CA THR A 1077 -5.70 1.12 -41.15
C THR A 1077 -6.10 0.14 -42.25
N ASN A 1078 -6.82 0.62 -43.26
CA ASN A 1078 -7.23 -0.19 -44.41
C ASN A 1078 -6.01 -0.89 -45.05
N CYS A 1079 -6.12 -2.19 -45.39
CA CYS A 1079 -4.98 -3.02 -45.86
C CYS A 1079 -4.67 -2.80 -47.35
N ASP A 1080 -4.56 -1.54 -47.76
CA ASP A 1080 -4.51 -1.07 -49.14
C ASP A 1080 -3.08 -0.85 -49.67
N SER A 1081 -2.05 -1.04 -48.86
CA SER A 1081 -0.66 -0.85 -49.28
C SER A 1081 0.20 -2.08 -48.99
N LYS A 1082 1.39 -2.16 -49.62
CA LYS A 1082 2.40 -3.20 -49.35
C LYS A 1082 2.99 -3.14 -47.93
N ARG A 1083 2.51 -2.23 -47.07
CA ARG A 1083 2.78 -2.25 -45.61
C ARG A 1083 1.99 -3.35 -44.91
N CYS A 1084 0.92 -3.87 -45.51
CA CYS A 1084 0.21 -5.06 -45.04
C CYS A 1084 1.02 -6.33 -45.37
N ASN A 1085 1.39 -7.11 -44.35
CA ASN A 1085 2.15 -8.35 -44.55
C ASN A 1085 1.41 -9.38 -45.41
N CYS A 1086 0.08 -9.51 -45.28
CA CYS A 1086 -0.72 -10.40 -46.12
C CYS A 1086 -0.61 -9.96 -47.59
N ARG A 1087 -0.86 -8.68 -47.87
CA ARG A 1087 -0.82 -8.12 -49.23
C ARG A 1087 0.58 -8.10 -49.85
N LYS A 1088 1.61 -7.84 -49.05
CA LYS A 1088 3.02 -7.86 -49.47
C LYS A 1088 3.43 -9.21 -50.04
N HIS A 1089 2.86 -10.29 -49.51
CA HIS A 1089 3.15 -11.66 -49.91
C HIS A 1089 2.06 -12.27 -50.82
N GLY A 1090 1.16 -11.45 -51.37
CA GLY A 1090 0.14 -11.90 -52.32
C GLY A 1090 -1.01 -12.71 -51.71
N LEU A 1091 -1.22 -12.61 -50.40
CA LEU A 1091 -2.26 -13.34 -49.66
C LEU A 1091 -3.40 -12.42 -49.26
N GLU A 1092 -4.62 -12.97 -49.16
CA GLU A 1092 -5.78 -12.28 -48.61
C GLU A 1092 -5.75 -12.20 -47.07
N CYS A 1093 -6.34 -11.15 -46.51
CA CYS A 1093 -6.49 -10.96 -45.09
C CYS A 1093 -7.62 -11.88 -44.56
N SER A 1094 -7.35 -12.61 -43.47
CA SER A 1094 -8.31 -13.52 -42.84
C SER A 1094 -8.86 -12.95 -41.51
N PRO A 1095 -9.90 -13.57 -40.92
CA PRO A 1095 -10.42 -13.25 -39.58
C PRO A 1095 -9.39 -13.20 -38.45
N GLY A 1096 -8.20 -13.78 -38.65
CA GLY A 1096 -7.07 -13.72 -37.71
C GLY A 1096 -6.18 -12.48 -37.82
N CYS A 1097 -6.40 -11.59 -38.80
CA CYS A 1097 -5.65 -10.35 -38.97
C CYS A 1097 -6.12 -9.27 -37.98
N GLY A 1098 -5.20 -8.41 -37.52
CA GLY A 1098 -5.36 -7.50 -36.36
C GLY A 1098 -6.68 -6.74 -36.32
N GLU A 1099 -6.70 -5.50 -36.80
CA GLU A 1099 -7.90 -4.65 -36.77
C GLU A 1099 -8.84 -4.92 -37.95
N CYS A 1100 -8.29 -5.37 -39.09
CA CYS A 1100 -9.09 -5.62 -40.29
C CYS A 1100 -9.93 -6.91 -40.26
N ARG A 1101 -9.50 -7.91 -39.46
CA ARG A 1101 -10.15 -9.22 -39.32
C ARG A 1101 -10.64 -9.84 -40.63
N GLY A 1102 -9.96 -9.58 -41.76
CA GLY A 1102 -10.38 -10.06 -43.07
C GLY A 1102 -11.82 -9.75 -43.47
N ILE A 1103 -12.42 -8.70 -42.90
CA ILE A 1103 -13.82 -8.29 -43.17
C ILE A 1103 -13.88 -6.78 -43.43
N SER A 1104 -13.08 -5.99 -42.70
CA SER A 1104 -13.07 -4.52 -42.79
C SER A 1104 -11.89 -3.95 -43.59
N CYS A 1105 -11.30 -4.73 -44.50
CA CYS A 1105 -10.23 -4.23 -45.36
C CYS A 1105 -10.33 -4.63 -46.83
N THR A 1106 -9.70 -3.82 -47.67
CA THR A 1106 -9.59 -3.97 -49.13
C THR A 1106 -8.78 -5.19 -49.60
N ASN A 1107 -8.15 -5.93 -48.69
CA ASN A 1107 -7.43 -7.17 -48.98
C ASN A 1107 -8.18 -8.41 -48.50
N SER A 1108 -9.49 -8.29 -48.24
CA SER A 1108 -10.42 -9.39 -47.93
C SER A 1108 -10.91 -10.07 -49.21
N PRO A 1109 -11.24 -11.38 -49.19
CA PRO A 1109 -12.02 -11.98 -50.27
C PRO A 1109 -13.33 -11.22 -50.47
N ALA A 1110 -13.69 -10.95 -51.72
CA ALA A 1110 -15.00 -10.40 -52.06
C ALA A 1110 -16.07 -11.44 -51.72
N ALA A 1111 -17.11 -11.04 -50.99
CA ALA A 1111 -18.24 -11.92 -50.74
C ALA A 1111 -18.86 -12.32 -52.08
N CYS A 1112 -18.81 -13.60 -52.42
CA CYS A 1112 -19.61 -14.15 -53.51
C CYS A 1112 -21.08 -13.88 -53.17
N CYS A 1113 -21.69 -13.02 -53.96
CA CYS A 1113 -23.12 -12.89 -54.09
C CYS A 1113 -23.66 -14.17 -54.74
N ASP A 1114 -24.25 -15.05 -53.94
CA ASP A 1114 -25.18 -16.04 -54.47
C ASP A 1114 -26.59 -15.44 -54.36
N SER A 1115 -27.13 -15.13 -55.53
CA SER A 1115 -28.53 -14.89 -55.83
C SER A 1115 -29.33 -16.20 -55.78
N ASP A 1116 -30.66 -16.04 -55.70
CA ASP A 1116 -31.73 -17.05 -55.83
C ASP A 1116 -32.10 -17.74 -54.50
N SER A 1117 -33.37 -17.89 -54.09
CA SER A 1117 -34.68 -17.60 -54.66
C SER A 1117 -35.73 -17.91 -53.58
N ASP A 1118 -36.84 -17.16 -53.57
CA ASP A 1118 -38.24 -17.56 -53.26
C ASP A 1118 -38.52 -18.82 -52.41
N ASP A 1119 -39.24 -18.65 -51.29
CA ASP A 1119 -40.66 -19.04 -51.12
C ASP A 1119 -41.08 -19.30 -49.65
N GLU A 1120 -42.21 -18.67 -49.32
CA GLU A 1120 -43.31 -19.00 -48.38
C GLU A 1120 -43.11 -19.80 -47.06
N ILE A 1121 -43.76 -19.20 -46.03
CA ILE A 1121 -44.17 -19.64 -44.67
C ILE A 1121 -43.18 -19.43 -43.52
#